data_AF-M6U341-F1
#
_entry.id   AF-M6U341-F1
#
_cell.length_a   1.000
_cell.length_b   1.000
_cell.length_c   1.000
_cell.angle_alpha   90.00
_cell.angle_beta   90.00
_cell.angle_gamma   90.00
#
_symmetry.space_group_name_H-M   'P 1'
#
loop_
_entity.id
_entity.type
_entity.pdbx_description
1 polymer ?
#
loop_
_entity_poly.entity_id
_entity_poly.type
_entity_poly.pdbx_seq_one_letter_code
_entity_poly.pdbx_strand_id
1 'polypeptide(L)'
;MIFKPKNFTKETIPKYYSDYFEKLQSFDFEGGMKLLKEIFQDERNQNKQGKPTDFLKNEEEYKSLSVRFQEMIDGFHFSEPVSKKVDWILKYLKESFNPENLKVHQFKPFNGFLFKMSDDGFSSAVLDSIHFDPETQEFSNVFGLNHTIIFEKDSYPAGEDLEETEENSSELYDFIYEMEEGIYSIYYQEEKINGRDLHVHIKLLLFTKMIREIIDKLLLDERFARFPKSFPFYVLINSEECYSYTQDSFFLEILPPIELQSLRENPYFTLYETSSNSISAKEEFLFHLRFLDQQDSKEFQILLGMVDSNPEFQSLLEKSALDSLNYNFEEEEEEEEEEEEEEEEEEEEEEEEEEEEEEEEEEEEEEEEEEEEEEEEEEAFAKVKDFEPHLFSGFFWKLAQLNPISHLENARNFQNNVFFRPPPPLVDLYKIAIPNINNFSCTLFESYLAIPEEYKPEFYTSFQETLDRMKSLAHPGFKIRAMEIEARFRSNQYDSKENPMYSDPPEEFINTMIDLIHCMPEEFPWFGESWDFVFENRLMLLGKKAKRAVPAVIEVMERYDYEDSTREFATILYTIGCDDIPSIVHELHKKNEFYMEEFYDEWSKQAPAARWFYFLDRFEHFPEDFVRSEIWEDLLYDSEPGFLVYYENIEKDINRNRIFYAFLKALKNDPQDVPVRFALFYAEKIRNKAKKNRESFFQIISEMTELLKLLNTHEKLNEKQKVYLECGVSAESIEAFLLEKKDVLDILNKTLSEIHLNPLLLFLKVNYIEKREGIKLAMEELRQILPIL
;
A
#
# COMPACT_ATOMS: atom_id res chain seq x y z
N MET A 1 16.45 -7.63 27.91
CA MET A 1 17.01 -8.69 28.78
C MET A 1 17.00 -8.21 30.24
N ILE A 2 16.28 -8.86 31.17
CA ILE A 2 16.40 -8.59 32.63
C ILE A 2 17.73 -9.18 33.13
N PHE A 3 18.46 -8.42 33.95
CA PHE A 3 19.81 -8.73 34.43
C PHE A 3 19.94 -10.01 35.29
N LYS A 4 20.11 -11.13 34.59
CA LYS A 4 20.76 -12.41 34.96
C LYS A 4 22.31 -12.35 35.12
N PRO A 5 23.02 -12.29 36.27
CA PRO A 5 24.51 -12.38 36.32
C PRO A 5 25.10 -13.63 35.63
N LYS A 6 24.30 -14.69 35.45
CA LYS A 6 24.69 -15.90 34.70
C LYS A 6 24.97 -15.61 33.22
N ASN A 7 24.56 -14.44 32.71
CA ASN A 7 24.90 -13.99 31.37
C ASN A 7 26.36 -13.51 31.27
N PHE A 8 26.99 -13.16 32.40
CA PHE A 8 28.38 -12.70 32.50
C PHE A 8 29.37 -13.81 32.91
N THR A 9 28.92 -15.05 33.11
CA THR A 9 29.82 -16.20 33.38
C THR A 9 30.52 -16.73 32.11
N LYS A 10 30.97 -15.85 31.22
CA LYS A 10 31.93 -16.20 30.17
C LYS A 10 33.33 -16.21 30.80
N GLU A 11 34.17 -17.18 30.45
CA GLU A 11 35.52 -17.41 31.02
C GLU A 11 36.51 -16.23 30.89
N THR A 12 36.12 -15.10 30.28
CA THR A 12 37.00 -14.01 29.85
C THR A 12 36.58 -12.60 30.29
N ILE A 13 35.64 -12.44 31.24
CA ILE A 13 35.22 -11.10 31.70
C ILE A 13 36.20 -10.55 32.75
N PRO A 14 36.69 -9.29 32.61
CA PRO A 14 37.58 -8.69 33.61
C PRO A 14 36.92 -8.62 34.99
N LYS A 15 37.74 -8.76 36.05
CA LYS A 15 37.28 -8.95 37.43
C LYS A 15 36.44 -7.78 37.95
N TYR A 16 36.75 -6.56 37.49
CA TYR A 16 35.98 -5.35 37.82
C TYR A 16 34.50 -5.47 37.47
N TYR A 17 34.18 -5.84 36.23
CA TYR A 17 32.78 -5.94 35.77
C TYR A 17 32.02 -7.02 36.53
N SER A 18 32.67 -8.17 36.79
CA SER A 18 32.07 -9.22 37.61
C SER A 18 31.71 -8.72 39.01
N ASP A 19 32.64 -8.05 39.70
CA ASP A 19 32.41 -7.57 41.06
C ASP A 19 31.38 -6.44 41.11
N TYR A 20 31.37 -5.57 40.10
CA TYR A 20 30.40 -4.47 39.98
C TYR A 20 28.97 -4.96 39.70
N PHE A 21 28.79 -5.84 38.70
CA PHE A 21 27.46 -6.36 38.35
C PHE A 21 26.89 -7.30 39.42
N GLU A 22 27.73 -8.03 40.16
CA GLU A 22 27.29 -8.81 41.33
C GLU A 22 26.64 -7.91 42.39
N LYS A 23 27.21 -6.72 42.63
CA LYS A 23 26.67 -5.74 43.58
C LYS A 23 25.31 -5.21 43.14
N LEU A 24 25.16 -4.83 41.87
CA LEU A 24 23.89 -4.36 41.33
C LEU A 24 22.79 -5.42 41.46
N GLN A 25 23.11 -6.66 41.12
CA GLN A 25 22.15 -7.76 41.19
C GLN A 25 21.71 -8.10 42.61
N SER A 26 22.59 -7.95 43.60
CA SER A 26 22.22 -8.09 45.01
C SER A 26 21.54 -6.84 45.59
N PHE A 27 21.21 -5.84 44.75
CA PHE A 27 20.72 -4.53 45.16
C PHE A 27 21.64 -3.79 46.15
N ASP A 28 22.95 -4.11 46.12
CA ASP A 28 24.01 -3.54 46.98
C ASP A 28 24.69 -2.35 46.28
N PHE A 29 23.90 -1.30 46.00
CA PHE A 29 24.38 -0.10 45.31
C PHE A 29 25.39 0.69 46.16
N GLU A 30 25.26 0.66 47.49
CA GLU A 30 26.24 1.25 48.40
C GLU A 30 27.59 0.53 48.31
N GLY A 31 27.58 -0.81 48.26
CA GLY A 31 28.78 -1.61 48.03
C GLY A 31 29.39 -1.37 46.66
N GLY A 32 28.58 -1.18 45.61
CA GLY A 32 29.03 -0.74 44.29
C GLY A 32 29.73 0.62 44.33
N MET A 33 29.16 1.59 45.03
CA MET A 33 29.77 2.93 45.17
C MET A 33 31.06 2.87 45.99
N LYS A 34 31.11 2.02 47.01
CA LYS A 34 32.31 1.78 47.81
C LYS A 34 33.43 1.16 46.97
N LEU A 35 33.12 0.19 46.10
CA LEU A 35 34.08 -0.41 45.17
C LEU A 35 34.71 0.67 44.27
N LEU A 36 33.91 1.57 43.71
CA LEU A 36 34.42 2.68 42.90
C LEU A 36 35.30 3.61 43.74
N LYS A 37 34.88 4.00 44.95
CA LYS A 37 35.70 4.81 45.87
C LYS A 37 37.08 4.19 46.12
N GLU A 38 37.14 2.88 46.33
CA GLU A 38 38.42 2.17 46.52
C GLU A 38 39.31 2.24 45.28
N ILE A 39 38.75 2.07 44.08
CA ILE A 39 39.48 2.22 42.80
C ILE A 39 40.01 3.64 42.61
N PHE A 40 39.17 4.64 42.86
CA PHE A 40 39.53 6.05 42.71
C PHE A 40 40.47 6.55 43.81
N GLN A 41 40.64 5.81 44.93
CA GLN A 41 41.60 6.11 46.00
C GLN A 41 42.94 5.38 45.84
N ASP A 42 43.05 4.41 44.94
CA ASP A 42 44.31 3.68 44.69
C ASP A 42 45.41 4.64 44.22
N GLU A 43 46.56 4.64 44.90
CA GLU A 43 47.70 5.51 44.59
C GLU A 43 48.17 5.38 43.14
N ARG A 44 48.03 4.19 42.54
CA ARG A 44 48.42 3.90 41.15
C ARG A 44 47.59 4.69 40.14
N ASN A 45 46.34 5.02 40.49
CA ASN A 45 45.38 5.65 39.60
C ASN A 45 45.40 7.19 39.67
N GLN A 46 46.15 7.79 40.62
CA GLN A 46 46.06 9.23 40.92
C GLN A 46 46.69 10.17 39.87
N ASN A 47 47.53 9.66 38.96
CA ASN A 47 48.36 10.48 38.09
C ASN A 47 47.88 10.43 36.61
N LYS A 48 47.84 11.59 35.94
CA LYS A 48 47.58 11.67 34.48
C LYS A 48 48.75 11.07 33.68
N GLN A 49 48.44 10.50 32.52
CA GLN A 49 49.42 10.06 31.53
C GLN A 49 49.88 11.23 30.66
N GLY A 50 51.20 11.46 30.57
CA GLY A 50 51.78 12.50 29.73
C GLY A 50 53.12 13.01 30.25
N LYS A 51 53.82 13.84 29.47
CA LYS A 51 55.00 14.58 29.94
C LYS A 51 54.55 15.84 30.67
N PRO A 52 55.32 16.38 31.63
CA PRO A 52 55.00 17.64 32.30
C PRO A 52 54.74 18.81 31.32
N THR A 53 55.33 18.75 30.12
CA THR A 53 55.14 19.72 29.04
C THR A 53 53.74 19.75 28.44
N ASP A 54 52.99 18.65 28.57
CA ASP A 54 51.67 18.46 27.96
C ASP A 54 50.57 19.16 28.78
N PHE A 55 50.90 19.63 30.00
CA PHE A 55 49.99 20.28 30.95
C PHE A 55 50.44 21.70 31.37
N LEU A 56 51.39 22.29 30.63
CA LEU A 56 52.05 23.57 30.98
C LEU A 56 51.16 24.84 30.93
N LYS A 57 49.88 24.73 30.55
CA LYS A 57 48.95 25.87 30.48
C LYS A 57 48.11 26.09 31.74
N ASN A 58 48.13 25.18 32.71
CA ASN A 58 47.27 25.29 33.89
C ASN A 58 48.11 25.73 35.09
N GLU A 59 48.01 27.00 35.50
CA GLU A 59 48.55 27.52 36.76
C GLU A 59 47.68 27.14 37.99
N GLU A 60 46.88 26.08 37.90
CA GLU A 60 45.95 25.64 38.94
C GLU A 60 46.52 24.49 39.79
N GLU A 61 46.20 24.50 41.09
CA GLU A 61 46.52 23.42 42.02
C GLU A 61 45.90 22.11 41.53
N TYR A 62 46.76 21.15 41.19
CA TYR A 62 46.32 19.89 40.62
C TYR A 62 45.63 19.02 41.68
N LYS A 63 44.29 18.87 41.58
CA LYS A 63 43.49 17.97 42.42
C LYS A 63 43.78 16.50 42.07
N SER A 64 43.84 15.62 43.08
CA SER A 64 43.99 14.18 42.85
C SER A 64 42.72 13.58 42.23
N LEU A 65 42.86 12.45 41.53
CA LEU A 65 41.73 11.74 40.92
C LEU A 65 40.65 11.40 41.96
N SER A 66 41.06 11.00 43.17
CA SER A 66 40.15 10.73 44.29
C SER A 66 39.32 11.94 44.74
N VAL A 67 39.91 13.13 44.73
CA VAL A 67 39.24 14.37 45.13
C VAL A 67 38.20 14.76 44.09
N ARG A 68 38.56 14.71 42.80
CA ARG A 68 37.63 15.03 41.70
C ARG A 68 36.46 14.06 41.62
N PHE A 69 36.71 12.77 41.87
CA PHE A 69 35.65 11.77 41.98
C PHE A 69 34.68 12.07 43.14
N GLN A 70 35.21 12.49 44.30
CA GLN A 70 34.37 12.86 45.44
C GLN A 70 33.57 14.15 45.17
N GLU A 71 34.17 15.14 44.52
CA GLU A 71 33.47 16.36 44.09
C GLU A 71 32.33 16.06 43.12
N MET A 72 32.51 15.10 42.19
CA MET A 72 31.45 14.66 41.29
C MET A 72 30.30 13.98 42.03
N ILE A 73 30.59 13.13 43.02
CA ILE A 73 29.56 12.52 43.86
C ILE A 73 28.81 13.61 44.66
N ASP A 74 29.53 14.57 45.22
CA ASP A 74 28.96 15.62 46.07
C ASP A 74 28.17 16.66 45.27
N GLY A 75 28.46 16.82 43.97
CA GLY A 75 27.69 17.67 43.06
C GLY A 75 26.32 17.09 42.67
N PHE A 76 26.12 15.78 42.82
CA PHE A 76 24.87 15.12 42.47
C PHE A 76 23.82 15.32 43.57
N HIS A 77 22.76 16.06 43.26
CA HIS A 77 21.75 16.48 44.22
C HIS A 77 20.39 16.74 43.55
N PHE A 78 19.32 16.76 44.32
CA PHE A 78 18.04 17.24 43.79
C PHE A 78 18.06 18.77 43.71
N SER A 79 18.10 19.34 42.51
CA SER A 79 18.01 20.79 42.26
C SER A 79 16.67 21.39 42.69
N GLU A 80 15.65 20.54 42.79
CA GLU A 80 14.31 20.85 43.28
C GLU A 80 13.92 19.78 44.29
N PRO A 81 13.17 20.10 45.36
CA PRO A 81 12.78 19.12 46.37
C PRO A 81 12.14 17.86 45.76
N VAL A 82 12.46 16.68 46.31
CA VAL A 82 11.90 15.39 45.86
C VAL A 82 10.37 15.41 45.80
N SER A 83 9.72 16.12 46.73
CA SER A 83 8.26 16.30 46.72
C SER A 83 7.74 16.96 45.44
N LYS A 84 8.47 17.94 44.88
CA LYS A 84 8.10 18.61 43.63
C LYS A 84 8.24 17.65 42.44
N LYS A 85 9.24 16.77 42.46
CA LYS A 85 9.39 15.70 41.46
C LYS A 85 8.21 14.74 41.49
N VAL A 86 7.82 14.29 42.69
CA VAL A 86 6.64 13.44 42.92
C VAL A 86 5.36 14.14 42.45
N ASP A 87 5.20 15.44 42.75
CA ASP A 87 4.05 16.22 42.28
C ASP A 87 3.98 16.28 40.75
N TRP A 88 5.11 16.39 40.05
CA TRP A 88 5.14 16.34 38.58
C TRP A 88 4.73 14.98 38.04
N ILE A 89 5.27 13.88 38.58
CA ILE A 89 4.89 12.51 38.17
C ILE A 89 3.38 12.32 38.30
N LEU A 90 2.82 12.70 39.46
CA LEU A 90 1.39 12.54 39.73
C LEU A 90 0.51 13.45 38.88
N LYS A 91 0.98 14.67 38.60
CA LYS A 91 0.31 15.58 37.68
C LYS A 91 0.19 14.95 36.29
N TYR A 92 1.30 14.45 35.73
CA TYR A 92 1.30 13.88 34.39
C TYR A 92 0.50 12.58 34.30
N LEU A 93 0.58 11.70 35.31
CA LEU A 93 -0.27 10.51 35.38
C LEU A 93 -1.75 10.88 35.38
N LYS A 94 -2.15 11.90 36.17
CA LYS A 94 -3.52 12.39 36.22
C LYS A 94 -3.97 13.03 34.90
N GLU A 95 -3.11 13.81 34.25
CA GLU A 95 -3.42 14.41 32.93
C GLU A 95 -3.62 13.36 31.84
N SER A 96 -3.00 12.19 31.99
CA SER A 96 -3.19 11.06 31.07
C SER A 96 -4.31 10.10 31.47
N PHE A 97 -5.07 10.41 32.52
CA PHE A 97 -6.18 9.57 32.96
C PHE A 97 -7.41 9.85 32.09
N ASN A 98 -7.69 8.97 31.12
CA ASN A 98 -8.80 9.05 30.18
C ASN A 98 -9.29 7.63 29.80
N PRO A 99 -10.48 7.51 29.18
CA PRO A 99 -11.06 6.20 28.81
C PRO A 99 -10.13 5.33 27.95
N GLU A 100 -9.44 5.93 26.98
CA GLU A 100 -8.50 5.22 26.10
C GLU A 100 -7.34 4.55 26.87
N ASN A 101 -6.67 5.31 27.76
CA ASN A 101 -5.57 4.76 28.54
C ASN A 101 -6.07 3.79 29.63
N LEU A 102 -7.31 3.93 30.11
CA LEU A 102 -7.95 2.95 30.99
C LEU A 102 -8.20 1.63 30.26
N LYS A 103 -8.68 1.67 29.01
CA LYS A 103 -8.78 0.48 28.14
C LYS A 103 -7.42 -0.19 27.94
N VAL A 104 -6.35 0.58 27.71
CA VAL A 104 -4.98 0.01 27.64
C VAL A 104 -4.57 -0.60 28.98
N HIS A 105 -4.84 0.07 30.10
CA HIS A 105 -4.54 -0.40 31.45
C HIS A 105 -5.26 -1.70 31.79
N GLN A 106 -6.49 -1.91 31.32
CA GLN A 106 -7.22 -3.17 31.51
C GLN A 106 -6.37 -4.34 30.98
N PHE A 107 -5.99 -4.35 29.70
CA PHE A 107 -5.31 -5.52 29.10
C PHE A 107 -3.80 -5.54 29.27
N LYS A 108 -3.18 -4.36 29.38
CA LYS A 108 -1.74 -4.17 29.62
C LYS A 108 -1.59 -3.35 30.90
N PRO A 109 -1.73 -4.00 32.07
CA PRO A 109 -1.77 -3.29 33.33
C PRO A 109 -0.52 -2.49 33.59
N PHE A 110 -0.72 -1.23 33.98
CA PHE A 110 0.32 -0.36 34.48
C PHE A 110 0.94 -0.99 35.73
N ASN A 111 2.11 -1.60 35.54
CA ASN A 111 2.80 -2.36 36.58
C ASN A 111 4.27 -1.93 36.71
N GLY A 112 4.67 -0.79 36.13
CA GLY A 112 6.04 -0.35 36.33
C GLY A 112 6.39 1.03 35.80
N PHE A 113 7.54 1.49 36.25
CA PHE A 113 8.21 2.70 35.79
C PHE A 113 9.49 2.36 35.06
N LEU A 114 9.70 2.98 33.90
CA LEU A 114 10.94 2.86 33.12
C LEU A 114 11.66 4.20 33.06
N PHE A 115 12.87 4.25 33.57
CA PHE A 115 13.75 5.42 33.48
C PHE A 115 14.72 5.27 32.31
N LYS A 116 14.60 6.14 31.30
CA LYS A 116 15.51 6.24 30.16
C LYS A 116 16.57 7.30 30.46
N MET A 117 17.83 6.88 30.56
CA MET A 117 18.96 7.77 30.89
C MET A 117 19.69 8.23 29.62
N SER A 118 19.99 9.52 29.51
CA SER A 118 20.75 10.07 28.38
C SER A 118 22.26 9.75 28.48
N ASP A 119 22.96 9.64 27.35
CA ASP A 119 24.40 9.33 27.28
C ASP A 119 25.32 10.57 27.27
N ASP A 120 24.82 11.73 26.85
CA ASP A 120 25.59 12.97 26.77
C ASP A 120 26.00 13.55 28.14
N GLY A 121 27.28 13.89 28.28
CA GLY A 121 27.83 14.79 29.31
C GLY A 121 27.37 14.50 30.74
N PHE A 122 26.59 15.41 31.34
CA PHE A 122 25.84 15.15 32.57
C PHE A 122 24.39 14.87 32.18
N SER A 123 23.87 13.73 32.62
CA SER A 123 22.65 13.16 32.03
C SER A 123 21.38 13.60 32.72
N SER A 124 20.29 13.55 31.97
CA SER A 124 18.91 13.58 32.47
C SER A 124 18.30 12.17 32.42
N ALA A 125 17.19 11.96 33.12
CA ALA A 125 16.37 10.75 32.93
C ALA A 125 14.91 11.10 32.70
N VAL A 126 14.38 10.50 31.64
CA VAL A 126 12.97 10.51 31.25
C VAL A 126 12.28 9.32 31.90
N LEU A 127 11.09 9.54 32.46
CA LEU A 127 10.29 8.51 33.12
C LEU A 127 9.08 8.16 32.24
N ASP A 128 8.92 6.87 31.99
CA ASP A 128 7.75 6.29 31.35
C ASP A 128 6.91 5.46 32.32
N SER A 129 5.58 5.50 32.15
CA SER A 129 4.64 4.57 32.79
C SER A 129 4.34 3.40 31.88
N ILE A 130 4.67 2.19 32.33
CA ILE A 130 4.71 1.01 31.48
C ILE A 130 3.91 -0.17 32.04
N HIS A 131 3.52 -1.05 31.13
CA HIS A 131 3.28 -2.46 31.39
C HIS A 131 4.55 -3.22 31.05
N PHE A 132 4.99 -4.09 31.94
CA PHE A 132 6.16 -4.94 31.83
C PHE A 132 5.76 -6.41 31.97
N ASP A 133 6.02 -7.20 30.93
CA ASP A 133 5.81 -8.65 30.95
C ASP A 133 7.12 -9.34 31.37
N PRO A 134 7.19 -10.00 32.55
CA PRO A 134 8.42 -10.64 33.02
C PRO A 134 8.79 -11.91 32.25
N GLU A 135 7.85 -12.55 31.55
CA GLU A 135 8.10 -13.77 30.76
C GLU A 135 8.79 -13.43 29.43
N THR A 136 8.24 -12.45 28.71
CA THR A 136 8.80 -11.99 27.42
C THR A 136 9.88 -10.94 27.59
N GLN A 137 9.85 -10.17 28.68
CA GLN A 137 10.70 -9.01 28.95
C GLN A 137 10.43 -7.83 28.00
N GLU A 138 9.23 -7.79 27.43
CA GLU A 138 8.73 -6.67 26.65
C GLU A 138 8.03 -5.66 27.55
N PHE A 139 8.01 -4.40 27.10
CA PHE A 139 7.26 -3.35 27.76
C PHE A 139 6.43 -2.56 26.75
N SER A 140 5.37 -1.94 27.24
CA SER A 140 4.52 -1.03 26.47
C SER A 140 4.10 0.14 27.35
N ASN A 141 3.92 1.33 26.76
CA ASN A 141 3.44 2.49 27.50
C ASN A 141 1.96 2.30 27.82
N VAL A 142 1.54 2.71 29.02
CA VAL A 142 0.14 2.57 29.46
C VAL A 142 -0.48 3.94 29.68
N PHE A 143 0.17 4.77 30.48
CA PHE A 143 -0.24 6.14 30.71
C PHE A 143 0.73 7.12 30.03
N GLY A 144 0.31 8.37 29.83
CA GLY A 144 1.02 9.42 29.09
C GLY A 144 2.23 10.01 29.82
N LEU A 145 2.87 9.27 30.71
CA LEU A 145 4.11 9.67 31.34
C LEU A 145 5.26 9.37 30.37
N ASN A 146 5.92 10.41 29.87
CA ASN A 146 7.17 10.37 29.11
C ASN A 146 7.89 11.72 29.31
N HIS A 147 8.32 11.97 30.54
CA HIS A 147 8.79 13.29 30.95
C HIS A 147 10.13 13.21 31.69
N THR A 148 11.00 14.21 31.48
CA THR A 148 12.23 14.37 32.25
C THR A 148 11.91 14.61 33.73
N ILE A 149 12.32 13.68 34.60
CA ILE A 149 12.14 13.80 36.06
C ILE A 149 13.47 14.10 36.76
N ILE A 150 14.57 13.54 36.25
CA ILE A 150 15.92 13.89 36.69
C ILE A 150 16.51 14.76 35.59
N PHE A 151 16.91 15.98 35.92
CA PHE A 151 17.38 16.99 34.96
C PHE A 151 18.90 17.10 35.06
N GLU A 152 19.54 17.65 34.04
CA GLU A 152 21.00 17.89 34.05
C GLU A 152 21.44 18.72 35.26
N LYS A 153 20.63 19.71 35.67
CA LYS A 153 20.87 20.54 36.86
C LYS A 153 20.88 19.75 38.18
N ASP A 154 20.30 18.55 38.23
CA ASP A 154 20.40 17.65 39.38
C ASP A 154 21.82 17.03 39.50
N SER A 155 22.64 17.20 38.47
CA SER A 155 24.03 16.72 38.42
C SER A 155 25.07 17.83 38.59
N TYR A 156 24.65 19.08 38.88
CA TYR A 156 25.54 20.25 38.91
C TYR A 156 25.72 20.84 40.32
N PRO A 157 26.90 21.29 40.75
CA PRO A 157 27.01 22.02 42.02
C PRO A 157 26.21 23.33 41.97
N ALA A 158 25.39 23.58 43.00
CA ALA A 158 24.55 24.77 43.10
C ALA A 158 25.41 26.06 43.11
N GLY A 159 25.38 26.83 42.03
CA GLY A 159 26.09 28.12 42.00
C GLY A 159 26.24 28.85 40.67
N GLU A 160 25.99 28.23 39.52
CA GLU A 160 26.14 28.91 38.22
C GLU A 160 24.82 28.89 37.45
N ASP A 161 24.23 30.07 37.29
CA ASP A 161 23.11 30.29 36.38
C ASP A 161 23.55 29.93 34.95
N LEU A 162 22.78 29.08 34.29
CA LEU A 162 22.91 28.66 32.88
C LEU A 162 22.65 29.81 31.88
N GLU A 163 23.09 31.04 32.17
CA GLU A 163 23.16 32.09 31.15
C GLU A 163 24.49 31.94 30.39
N GLU A 164 24.40 31.16 29.30
CA GLU A 164 25.23 31.17 28.09
C GLU A 164 26.51 32.05 28.15
N THR A 165 27.62 31.46 28.59
CA THR A 165 28.93 31.81 28.03
C THR A 165 29.72 30.54 27.77
N GLU A 166 30.11 30.31 26.52
CA GLU A 166 30.88 29.15 26.02
C GLU A 166 32.28 28.98 26.66
N GLU A 167 32.62 29.72 27.71
CA GLU A 167 33.97 29.80 28.29
C GLU A 167 34.13 29.22 29.71
N ASN A 168 33.07 28.77 30.38
CA ASN A 168 33.17 28.13 31.70
C ASN A 168 32.87 26.62 31.61
N SER A 169 33.83 25.81 31.15
CA SER A 169 33.79 24.38 31.45
C SER A 169 33.99 24.20 32.95
N SER A 170 32.98 23.71 33.67
CA SER A 170 33.19 23.39 35.08
C SER A 170 34.26 22.31 35.20
N GLU A 171 35.11 22.38 36.22
CA GLU A 171 36.17 21.39 36.49
C GLU A 171 35.66 19.93 36.53
N LEU A 172 34.34 19.76 36.70
CA LEU A 172 33.59 18.50 36.66
C LEU A 172 33.38 17.97 35.23
N TYR A 173 33.08 18.83 34.25
CA TYR A 173 33.05 18.44 32.83
C TYR A 173 34.42 17.94 32.37
N ASP A 174 35.46 18.68 32.72
CA ASP A 174 36.84 18.30 32.40
C ASP A 174 37.22 16.95 33.06
N PHE A 175 36.66 16.64 34.23
CA PHE A 175 36.94 15.37 34.91
C PHE A 175 36.37 14.18 34.13
N ILE A 176 35.12 14.29 33.67
CA ILE A 176 34.47 13.26 32.86
C ILE A 176 35.22 13.06 31.55
N TYR A 177 35.48 14.12 30.80
CA TYR A 177 36.20 14.04 29.54
C TYR A 177 37.61 13.45 29.72
N GLU A 178 38.35 13.89 30.74
CA GLU A 178 39.69 13.34 31.01
C GLU A 178 39.66 11.85 31.37
N MET A 179 38.60 11.39 32.03
CA MET A 179 38.40 9.99 32.35
C MET A 179 38.04 9.18 31.10
N GLU A 180 37.10 9.65 30.28
CA GLU A 180 36.66 8.98 29.04
C GLU A 180 37.78 8.89 27.99
N GLU A 181 38.55 9.98 27.79
CA GLU A 181 39.71 10.04 26.88
C GLU A 181 40.91 9.21 27.38
N GLY A 182 40.80 8.59 28.56
CA GLY A 182 41.83 7.71 29.11
C GLY A 182 43.09 8.44 29.56
N ILE A 183 42.98 9.72 29.90
CA ILE A 183 44.09 10.53 30.43
C ILE A 183 44.57 9.97 31.77
N TYR A 184 43.66 9.35 32.54
CA TYR A 184 44.02 8.50 33.68
C TYR A 184 44.04 7.03 33.23
N SER A 185 45.10 6.31 33.60
CA SER A 185 45.07 4.84 33.50
C SER A 185 44.61 4.26 34.82
N ILE A 186 43.32 3.96 34.87
CA ILE A 186 42.63 3.44 36.04
C ILE A 186 42.70 1.91 36.00
N TYR A 187 43.21 1.34 37.10
CA TYR A 187 43.35 -0.10 37.27
C TYR A 187 42.51 -0.59 38.44
N TYR A 188 41.96 -1.80 38.28
CA TYR A 188 41.46 -2.62 39.37
C TYR A 188 42.24 -3.93 39.36
N GLN A 189 42.91 -4.21 40.49
CA GLN A 189 43.91 -5.28 40.57
C GLN A 189 45.03 -5.07 39.52
N GLU A 190 45.18 -5.96 38.54
CA GLU A 190 46.16 -5.90 37.45
C GLU A 190 45.54 -5.54 36.09
N GLU A 191 44.23 -5.26 36.06
CA GLU A 191 43.47 -5.02 34.82
C GLU A 191 43.15 -3.54 34.66
N LYS A 192 43.37 -3.00 33.46
CA LYS A 192 42.99 -1.62 33.12
C LYS A 192 41.49 -1.57 32.85
N ILE A 193 40.80 -0.61 33.46
CA ILE A 193 39.37 -0.38 33.26
C ILE A 193 39.20 0.71 32.19
N ASN A 194 38.17 0.58 31.36
CA ASN A 194 37.79 1.64 30.43
C ASN A 194 37.16 2.83 31.21
N GLY A 195 37.66 4.04 30.97
CA GLY A 195 37.16 5.24 31.64
C GLY A 195 35.73 5.62 31.26
N ARG A 196 35.31 5.32 30.03
CA ARG A 196 33.91 5.49 29.58
C ARG A 196 32.95 4.57 30.34
N ASP A 197 33.36 3.32 30.59
CA ASP A 197 32.55 2.39 31.37
C ASP A 197 32.44 2.85 32.84
N LEU A 198 33.53 3.36 33.40
CA LEU A 198 33.53 3.93 34.75
C LEU A 198 32.56 5.10 34.87
N HIS A 199 32.55 6.02 33.89
CA HIS A 199 31.60 7.12 33.84
C HIS A 199 30.15 6.64 33.95
N VAL A 200 29.76 5.71 33.07
CA VAL A 200 28.39 5.16 33.01
C VAL A 200 28.05 4.44 34.30
N HIS A 201 28.97 3.65 34.85
CA HIS A 201 28.77 2.92 36.11
C HIS A 201 28.58 3.85 37.30
N ILE A 202 29.35 4.94 37.39
CA ILE A 202 29.15 5.93 38.46
C ILE A 202 27.77 6.58 38.34
N LYS A 203 27.40 7.02 37.13
CA LYS A 203 26.09 7.60 36.86
C LYS A 203 24.96 6.66 37.28
N LEU A 204 25.03 5.39 36.87
CA LEU A 204 24.00 4.42 37.18
C LEU A 204 23.74 4.29 38.69
N LEU A 205 24.79 4.24 39.51
CA LEU A 205 24.65 4.19 40.97
C LEU A 205 24.05 5.48 41.55
N LEU A 206 24.43 6.63 41.02
CA LEU A 206 23.91 7.94 41.45
C LEU A 206 22.42 8.08 41.12
N PHE A 207 22.03 7.74 39.89
CA PHE A 207 20.63 7.72 39.45
C PHE A 207 19.80 6.72 40.25
N THR A 208 20.34 5.52 40.51
CA THR A 208 19.64 4.53 41.34
C THR A 208 19.29 5.09 42.72
N LYS A 209 20.20 5.84 43.34
CA LYS A 209 19.92 6.49 44.62
C LYS A 209 18.79 7.50 44.52
N MET A 210 18.83 8.41 43.53
CA MET A 210 17.77 9.41 43.33
C MET A 210 16.41 8.76 43.02
N ILE A 211 16.38 7.79 42.11
CA ILE A 211 15.13 7.12 41.73
C ILE A 211 14.53 6.42 42.95
N ARG A 212 15.34 5.73 43.76
CA ARG A 212 14.87 5.12 45.01
C ARG A 212 14.24 6.13 45.96
N GLU A 213 14.87 7.30 46.15
CA GLU A 213 14.30 8.38 46.98
C GLU A 213 12.96 8.91 46.42
N ILE A 214 12.82 9.01 45.09
CA ILE A 214 11.55 9.38 44.44
C ILE A 214 10.48 8.31 44.69
N ILE A 215 10.79 7.04 44.44
CA ILE A 215 9.86 5.92 44.58
C ILE A 215 9.41 5.75 46.04
N ASP A 216 10.33 5.79 47.00
CA ASP A 216 10.00 5.72 48.42
C ASP A 216 9.01 6.82 48.83
N LYS A 217 9.19 8.03 48.28
CA LYS A 217 8.30 9.16 48.55
C LYS A 217 6.95 9.01 47.84
N LEU A 218 6.94 8.52 46.60
CA LEU A 218 5.75 8.29 45.78
C LEU A 218 4.86 7.19 46.38
N LEU A 219 5.46 6.10 46.89
CA LEU A 219 4.72 5.01 47.54
C LEU A 219 3.99 5.45 48.82
N LEU A 220 4.44 6.53 49.44
CA LEU A 220 3.82 7.14 50.62
C LEU A 220 2.83 8.27 50.27
N ASP A 221 2.52 8.49 48.99
CA ASP A 221 1.55 9.49 48.54
C ASP A 221 0.18 8.86 48.29
N GLU A 222 -0.86 9.45 48.88
CA GLU A 222 -2.26 8.99 48.76
C GLU A 222 -2.75 9.00 47.30
N ARG A 223 -2.33 9.99 46.50
CA ARG A 223 -2.75 10.11 45.09
C ARG A 223 -2.22 8.96 44.27
N PHE A 224 -0.96 8.57 44.51
CA PHE A 224 -0.40 7.39 43.86
C PHE A 224 -1.12 6.13 44.30
N ALA A 225 -1.41 6.00 45.60
CA ALA A 225 -2.11 4.84 46.14
C ALA A 225 -3.49 4.61 45.50
N ARG A 226 -4.22 5.68 45.15
CA ARG A 226 -5.52 5.61 44.45
C ARG A 226 -5.42 5.32 42.96
N PHE A 227 -4.31 5.67 42.31
CA PHE A 227 -4.18 5.58 40.85
C PHE A 227 -4.19 4.11 40.38
N PRO A 228 -4.93 3.73 39.31
CA PRO A 228 -4.99 2.33 38.86
C PRO A 228 -3.61 1.77 38.49
N LYS A 229 -3.28 0.58 39.00
CA LYS A 229 -1.99 -0.10 38.79
C LYS A 229 -2.05 -1.55 39.27
N SER A 230 -1.17 -2.40 38.75
CA SER A 230 -1.09 -3.80 39.15
C SER A 230 0.26 -4.15 39.79
N PHE A 231 0.25 -5.21 40.59
CA PHE A 231 1.42 -5.76 41.27
C PHE A 231 1.75 -7.17 40.77
N PRO A 232 3.03 -7.59 40.72
CA PRO A 232 4.22 -6.89 41.20
C PRO A 232 4.55 -5.63 40.39
N PHE A 233 4.96 -4.56 41.09
CA PHE A 233 5.27 -3.27 40.47
C PHE A 233 6.78 -3.10 40.29
N TYR A 234 7.21 -2.85 39.05
CA TYR A 234 8.61 -2.83 38.63
C TYR A 234 9.16 -1.42 38.53
N VAL A 235 10.43 -1.24 38.90
CA VAL A 235 11.16 0.02 38.67
C VAL A 235 12.45 -0.30 37.94
N LEU A 236 12.51 0.12 36.68
CA LEU A 236 13.53 -0.28 35.72
C LEU A 236 14.30 0.94 35.21
N ILE A 237 15.59 0.75 34.92
CA ILE A 237 16.38 1.69 34.11
C ILE A 237 16.63 1.05 32.75
N ASN A 238 16.34 1.76 31.65
CA ASN A 238 16.76 1.39 30.30
C ASN A 238 18.22 1.80 30.09
N SER A 239 19.08 0.83 29.79
CA SER A 239 20.50 1.04 29.56
C SER A 239 20.87 1.33 28.10
N GLU A 240 19.92 1.30 27.17
CA GLU A 240 20.15 1.30 25.71
C GLU A 240 20.98 2.47 25.21
N GLU A 241 20.69 3.68 25.67
CA GLU A 241 21.40 4.89 25.22
C GLU A 241 22.75 5.01 25.95
N CYS A 242 22.82 4.62 27.23
CA CYS A 242 24.00 4.84 28.08
C CYS A 242 25.15 3.82 27.90
N TYR A 243 24.95 2.66 27.26
CA TYR A 243 25.95 1.59 27.22
C TYR A 243 26.43 1.28 25.80
N SER A 244 27.65 1.72 25.46
CA SER A 244 28.38 1.24 24.26
C SER A 244 29.23 -0.01 24.55
N TYR A 245 28.71 -0.97 25.31
CA TYR A 245 29.41 -2.23 25.57
C TYR A 245 28.99 -3.30 24.54
N THR A 246 29.91 -4.21 24.22
CA THR A 246 29.81 -5.21 23.13
C THR A 246 28.76 -6.34 23.34
N GLN A 247 27.68 -6.13 24.09
CA GLN A 247 26.59 -7.10 24.29
C GLN A 247 25.23 -6.40 24.36
N ASP A 248 24.18 -7.17 24.08
CA ASP A 248 22.78 -6.77 23.90
C ASP A 248 22.23 -5.86 25.01
N SER A 249 21.30 -4.99 24.65
CA SER A 249 20.67 -4.02 25.54
C SER A 249 19.93 -4.64 26.72
N PHE A 250 19.78 -3.87 27.81
CA PHE A 250 19.21 -4.40 29.04
C PHE A 250 18.42 -3.43 29.92
N PHE A 251 17.59 -4.04 30.76
CA PHE A 251 16.86 -3.36 31.83
C PHE A 251 17.47 -3.71 33.18
N LEU A 252 17.78 -2.69 33.97
CA LEU A 252 18.23 -2.85 35.35
C LEU A 252 17.07 -2.65 36.32
N GLU A 253 16.71 -3.69 37.04
CA GLU A 253 15.87 -3.59 38.23
C GLU A 253 16.67 -2.90 39.35
N ILE A 254 16.19 -1.74 39.80
CA ILE A 254 16.87 -0.98 40.86
C ILE A 254 16.31 -1.27 42.24
N LEU A 255 15.15 -1.90 42.32
CA LEU A 255 14.48 -2.35 43.53
C LEU A 255 13.93 -3.77 43.28
N PRO A 256 13.86 -4.64 44.31
CA PRO A 256 13.06 -5.85 44.20
C PRO A 256 11.64 -5.49 43.73
N PRO A 257 10.99 -6.32 42.89
CA PRO A 257 9.61 -6.07 42.48
C PRO A 257 8.74 -5.81 43.71
N ILE A 258 8.04 -4.69 43.69
CA ILE A 258 7.23 -4.27 44.82
C ILE A 258 6.00 -5.17 44.80
N GLU A 259 5.90 -6.08 45.76
CA GLU A 259 4.73 -6.93 45.90
C GLU A 259 3.63 -6.15 46.63
N LEU A 260 2.36 -6.32 46.27
CA LEU A 260 1.24 -5.70 47.02
C LEU A 260 1.35 -6.01 48.51
N GLN A 261 1.71 -7.25 48.86
CA GLN A 261 1.87 -7.71 50.24
C GLN A 261 3.03 -7.03 50.99
N SER A 262 4.01 -6.47 50.29
CA SER A 262 5.11 -5.71 50.91
C SER A 262 4.64 -4.34 51.44
N LEU A 263 3.49 -3.84 50.96
CA LEU A 263 2.91 -2.55 51.35
C LEU A 263 1.94 -2.65 52.52
N ARG A 264 1.81 -3.80 53.20
CA ARG A 264 0.85 -3.99 54.31
C ARG A 264 0.99 -2.98 55.46
N GLU A 265 2.20 -2.48 55.70
CA GLU A 265 2.47 -1.48 56.74
C GLU A 265 2.32 -0.04 56.23
N ASN A 266 2.02 0.16 54.94
CA ASN A 266 1.79 1.47 54.34
C ASN A 266 0.45 2.05 54.83
N PRO A 267 0.39 3.34 55.21
CA PRO A 267 -0.84 3.99 55.67
C PRO A 267 -1.99 3.95 54.67
N TYR A 268 -1.71 3.75 53.38
CA TYR A 268 -2.68 3.74 52.28
C TYR A 268 -2.90 2.34 51.67
N PHE A 269 -2.53 1.26 52.37
CA PHE A 269 -2.61 -0.11 51.85
C PHE A 269 -3.98 -0.48 51.24
N THR A 270 -5.09 -0.07 51.87
CA THR A 270 -6.43 -0.36 51.35
C THR A 270 -6.69 0.26 49.98
N LEU A 271 -6.11 1.43 49.69
CA LEU A 271 -6.23 2.08 48.38
C LEU A 271 -5.39 1.35 47.32
N TYR A 272 -4.23 0.82 47.70
CA TYR A 272 -3.42 -0.03 46.82
C TYR A 272 -4.11 -1.35 46.50
N GLU A 273 -4.86 -1.93 47.44
CA GLU A 273 -5.64 -3.15 47.23
C GLU A 273 -6.80 -2.89 46.26
N THR A 274 -7.57 -1.82 46.45
CA THR A 274 -8.73 -1.51 45.61
C THR A 274 -8.35 -1.05 44.20
N SER A 275 -7.28 -0.26 44.05
CA SER A 275 -6.81 0.24 42.74
C SER A 275 -6.11 -0.82 41.88
N SER A 276 -5.99 -2.06 42.39
CA SER A 276 -5.36 -3.19 41.72
C SER A 276 -6.35 -4.27 41.27
N ASN A 277 -7.66 -4.02 41.35
CA ASN A 277 -8.68 -5.00 40.99
C ASN A 277 -8.61 -5.40 39.51
N SER A 278 -8.84 -6.69 39.26
CA SER A 278 -8.78 -7.36 37.96
C SER A 278 -10.05 -7.14 37.15
N ILE A 279 -9.89 -7.10 35.83
CA ILE A 279 -10.95 -7.14 34.81
C ILE A 279 -11.90 -8.32 35.08
N SER A 280 -13.18 -8.16 34.77
CA SER A 280 -14.14 -9.28 34.76
C SER A 280 -13.78 -10.29 33.65
N ALA A 281 -14.20 -11.54 33.79
CA ALA A 281 -13.98 -12.53 32.75
C ALA A 281 -14.70 -12.17 31.42
N LYS A 282 -15.79 -11.40 31.48
CA LYS A 282 -16.61 -10.98 30.33
C LYS A 282 -15.85 -9.97 29.48
N GLU A 283 -15.37 -8.87 30.07
CA GLU A 283 -14.56 -7.86 29.38
C GLU A 283 -13.27 -8.45 28.77
N GLU A 284 -12.60 -9.37 29.50
CA GLU A 284 -11.40 -10.04 28.99
C GLU A 284 -11.71 -10.88 27.74
N PHE A 285 -12.84 -11.58 27.75
CA PHE A 285 -13.34 -12.33 26.60
C PHE A 285 -13.67 -11.42 25.41
N LEU A 286 -14.37 -10.31 25.64
CA LEU A 286 -14.76 -9.35 24.58
C LEU A 286 -13.56 -8.71 23.89
N PHE A 287 -12.51 -8.40 24.64
CA PHE A 287 -11.27 -7.91 24.04
C PHE A 287 -10.59 -8.94 23.16
N HIS A 288 -10.51 -10.18 23.63
CA HIS A 288 -9.84 -11.25 22.89
C HIS A 288 -10.63 -11.73 21.67
N LEU A 289 -11.96 -11.52 21.63
CA LEU A 289 -12.78 -11.79 20.45
C LEU A 289 -12.29 -11.05 19.20
N ARG A 290 -11.74 -9.84 19.34
CA ARG A 290 -11.21 -9.04 18.21
C ARG A 290 -10.02 -9.69 17.48
N PHE A 291 -9.48 -10.78 18.02
CA PHE A 291 -8.33 -11.50 17.48
C PHE A 291 -8.72 -12.85 16.86
N LEU A 292 -10.01 -13.07 16.56
CA LEU A 292 -10.53 -14.33 16.01
C LEU A 292 -9.86 -14.73 14.68
N ASP A 293 -9.46 -13.76 13.87
CA ASP A 293 -8.75 -13.92 12.61
C ASP A 293 -7.23 -14.20 12.78
N GLN A 294 -6.66 -13.93 13.96
CA GLN A 294 -5.23 -14.04 14.24
C GLN A 294 -4.87 -15.34 14.97
N GLN A 295 -5.04 -16.49 14.30
CA GLN A 295 -4.87 -17.82 14.92
C GLN A 295 -3.50 -18.09 15.55
N ASP A 296 -2.45 -17.40 15.10
CA ASP A 296 -1.07 -17.54 15.61
C ASP A 296 -0.74 -16.59 16.78
N SER A 297 -1.65 -15.69 17.13
CA SER A 297 -1.47 -14.71 18.22
C SER A 297 -1.60 -15.36 19.60
N LYS A 298 -1.03 -14.73 20.63
CA LYS A 298 -1.21 -15.18 22.02
C LYS A 298 -2.64 -14.95 22.48
N GLU A 299 -3.22 -13.85 22.05
CA GLU A 299 -4.57 -13.39 22.31
C GLU A 299 -5.60 -14.42 21.84
N PHE A 300 -5.42 -14.99 20.66
CA PHE A 300 -6.26 -16.10 20.17
C PHE A 300 -6.14 -17.37 21.04
N GLN A 301 -4.94 -17.68 21.54
CA GLN A 301 -4.77 -18.83 22.44
C GLN A 301 -5.44 -18.60 23.80
N ILE A 302 -5.44 -17.35 24.29
CA ILE A 302 -6.17 -16.96 25.50
C ILE A 302 -7.68 -17.11 25.28
N LEU A 303 -8.20 -16.62 24.14
CA LEU A 303 -9.61 -16.78 23.75
C LEU A 303 -10.05 -18.25 23.76
N LEU A 304 -9.25 -19.15 23.15
CA LEU A 304 -9.53 -20.59 23.16
C LEU A 304 -9.65 -21.15 24.60
N GLY A 305 -8.74 -20.74 25.48
CA GLY A 305 -8.75 -21.16 26.88
C GLY A 305 -9.96 -20.65 27.66
N MET A 306 -10.38 -19.41 27.40
CA MET A 306 -11.58 -18.81 28.01
C MET A 306 -12.84 -19.56 27.59
N VAL A 307 -12.98 -19.84 26.29
CA VAL A 307 -14.16 -20.51 25.74
C VAL A 307 -14.24 -21.99 26.16
N ASP A 308 -13.11 -22.71 26.22
CA ASP A 308 -13.07 -24.08 26.77
C ASP A 308 -13.46 -24.13 28.25
N SER A 309 -13.12 -23.07 29.01
CA SER A 309 -13.35 -23.01 30.46
C SER A 309 -14.73 -22.43 30.83
N ASN A 310 -15.40 -21.71 29.93
CA ASN A 310 -16.67 -21.03 30.20
C ASN A 310 -17.78 -21.40 29.17
N PRO A 311 -18.79 -22.20 29.58
CA PRO A 311 -19.92 -22.58 28.71
C PRO A 311 -20.78 -21.41 28.21
N GLU A 312 -20.78 -20.28 28.92
CA GLU A 312 -21.54 -19.09 28.53
C GLU A 312 -20.93 -18.44 27.29
N PHE A 313 -19.61 -18.19 27.31
CA PHE A 313 -18.86 -17.68 26.15
C PHE A 313 -18.92 -18.63 24.96
N GLN A 314 -18.93 -19.94 25.22
CA GLN A 314 -19.17 -20.93 24.17
C GLN A 314 -20.55 -20.76 23.53
N SER A 315 -21.61 -20.62 24.33
CA SER A 315 -22.98 -20.47 23.82
C SER A 315 -23.15 -19.18 23.03
N LEU A 316 -22.50 -18.10 23.49
CA LEU A 316 -22.47 -16.80 22.83
C LEU A 316 -21.81 -16.88 21.44
N LEU A 317 -20.63 -17.50 21.35
CA LEU A 317 -19.95 -17.73 20.07
C LEU A 317 -20.73 -18.64 19.14
N GLU A 318 -21.36 -19.69 19.66
CA GLU A 318 -22.20 -20.60 18.86
C GLU A 318 -23.41 -19.89 18.27
N LYS A 319 -24.08 -19.03 19.05
CA LYS A 319 -25.19 -18.20 18.57
C LYS A 319 -24.70 -17.25 17.47
N SER A 320 -23.66 -16.50 17.74
CA SER A 320 -23.12 -15.51 16.79
C SER A 320 -22.63 -16.16 15.49
N ALA A 321 -21.99 -17.32 15.58
CA ALA A 321 -21.57 -18.08 14.42
C ALA A 321 -22.77 -18.54 13.57
N LEU A 322 -23.87 -18.96 14.20
CA LEU A 322 -25.10 -19.32 13.47
C LEU A 322 -25.77 -18.10 12.83
N ASP A 323 -25.75 -16.95 13.50
CA ASP A 323 -26.30 -15.70 12.98
C ASP A 323 -25.49 -15.22 11.77
N SER A 324 -24.16 -15.32 11.79
CA SER A 324 -23.28 -15.04 10.64
C SER A 324 -23.59 -15.90 9.40
N LEU A 325 -24.17 -17.10 9.58
CA LEU A 325 -24.61 -17.96 8.47
C LEU A 325 -25.95 -17.53 7.87
N ASN A 326 -26.73 -16.71 8.57
CA ASN A 326 -28.02 -16.21 8.11
C ASN A 326 -27.96 -14.79 7.54
N TYR A 327 -26.81 -14.12 7.64
CA TYR A 327 -26.57 -12.79 7.10
C TYR A 327 -27.00 -12.69 5.62
N ASN A 328 -27.94 -11.78 5.35
CA ASN A 328 -28.46 -11.45 4.03
C ASN A 328 -28.10 -9.99 3.71
N PHE A 329 -27.42 -9.77 2.58
CA PHE A 329 -27.08 -8.43 2.07
C PHE A 329 -28.29 -7.53 1.76
N GLU A 330 -29.52 -8.06 1.80
CA GLU A 330 -30.73 -7.22 1.72
C GLU A 330 -30.94 -6.40 3.00
N GLU A 331 -30.47 -6.91 4.16
CA GLU A 331 -30.55 -6.19 5.44
C GLU A 331 -29.51 -5.07 5.52
N GLU A 332 -28.40 -5.13 4.79
CA GLU A 332 -27.32 -4.12 4.80
C GLU A 332 -27.68 -2.86 3.98
N GLU A 333 -28.41 -2.99 2.86
CA GLU A 333 -28.98 -1.83 2.13
C GLU A 333 -30.20 -1.23 2.87
N GLU A 334 -31.01 -2.05 3.57
CA GLU A 334 -32.10 -1.54 4.42
C GLU A 334 -31.54 -0.87 5.69
N GLU A 335 -30.49 -1.41 6.32
CA GLU A 335 -29.80 -0.79 7.48
C GLU A 335 -29.02 0.47 7.06
N GLU A 336 -28.36 0.54 5.89
CA GLU A 336 -27.73 1.79 5.41
C GLU A 336 -28.78 2.87 5.06
N GLU A 337 -29.95 2.51 4.51
CA GLU A 337 -31.05 3.46 4.28
C GLU A 337 -31.74 3.88 5.59
N GLU A 338 -31.86 2.99 6.58
CA GLU A 338 -32.39 3.32 7.93
C GLU A 338 -31.39 4.16 8.76
N GLU A 339 -30.07 3.91 8.69
CA GLU A 339 -29.04 4.73 9.35
C GLU A 339 -28.97 6.15 8.74
N GLU A 340 -29.14 6.32 7.41
CA GLU A 340 -29.24 7.66 6.80
C GLU A 340 -30.53 8.40 7.20
N GLU A 341 -31.66 7.69 7.43
CA GLU A 341 -32.90 8.29 7.95
C GLU A 341 -32.81 8.61 9.46
N GLU A 342 -32.14 7.77 10.27
CA GLU A 342 -31.91 8.02 11.70
C GLU A 342 -30.90 9.16 11.94
N GLU A 343 -29.83 9.30 11.16
CA GLU A 343 -28.93 10.49 11.25
C GLU A 343 -29.66 11.81 10.90
N GLU A 344 -30.66 11.79 10.00
CA GLU A 344 -31.49 12.97 9.72
C GLU A 344 -32.53 13.26 10.82
N GLU A 345 -33.05 12.24 11.53
CA GLU A 345 -33.95 12.43 12.68
C GLU A 345 -33.20 12.84 13.96
N GLU A 346 -31.98 12.34 14.22
CA GLU A 346 -31.14 12.76 15.35
C GLU A 346 -30.67 14.23 15.22
N GLU A 347 -30.38 14.73 14.01
CA GLU A 347 -30.11 16.17 13.80
C GLU A 347 -31.36 17.04 14.04
N GLU A 348 -32.60 16.51 13.89
CA GLU A 348 -33.84 17.24 14.23
C GLU A 348 -34.19 17.16 15.73
N GLU A 349 -33.88 16.08 16.44
CA GLU A 349 -34.11 15.97 17.90
C GLU A 349 -33.06 16.72 18.73
N GLU A 350 -31.78 16.81 18.31
CA GLU A 350 -30.78 17.66 18.98
C GLU A 350 -31.14 19.18 18.92
N GLU A 351 -31.97 19.62 17.97
CA GLU A 351 -32.51 21.00 17.95
C GLU A 351 -33.74 21.20 18.87
N GLU A 352 -34.46 20.14 19.28
CA GLU A 352 -35.60 20.25 20.21
C GLU A 352 -35.22 20.01 21.69
N GLU A 353 -34.15 19.27 21.99
CA GLU A 353 -33.72 19.03 23.38
C GLU A 353 -32.90 20.17 24.02
N GLU A 354 -32.46 21.20 23.27
CA GLU A 354 -31.86 22.41 23.86
C GLU A 354 -32.87 23.31 24.64
N GLU A 355 -34.18 22.96 24.71
CA GLU A 355 -35.18 23.76 25.46
C GLU A 355 -35.79 23.13 26.73
N GLU A 356 -35.61 21.84 27.06
CA GLU A 356 -36.26 21.27 28.26
C GLU A 356 -35.40 20.29 29.09
N GLU A 357 -34.27 20.73 29.64
CA GLU A 357 -33.67 20.05 30.81
C GLU A 357 -33.21 21.04 31.89
N GLU A 358 -34.16 21.47 32.72
CA GLU A 358 -33.88 21.76 34.13
C GLU A 358 -34.91 20.98 34.98
N GLU A 359 -34.38 20.11 35.84
CA GLU A 359 -35.04 19.36 36.92
C GLU A 359 -35.41 17.91 36.62
N GLU A 360 -34.46 16.97 36.77
CA GLU A 360 -34.67 15.75 37.58
C GLU A 360 -33.35 15.05 38.00
N GLU A 361 -32.40 15.78 38.59
CA GLU A 361 -31.33 15.14 39.39
C GLU A 361 -31.91 14.64 40.73
N GLU A 362 -31.95 13.32 40.94
CA GLU A 362 -31.68 12.60 42.20
C GLU A 362 -32.36 11.20 42.24
N GLU A 363 -32.22 10.35 41.21
CA GLU A 363 -32.46 8.89 41.37
C GLU A 363 -31.71 7.97 40.36
N GLU A 364 -30.64 8.43 39.69
CA GLU A 364 -29.98 7.73 38.55
C GLU A 364 -28.70 6.91 38.85
N GLU A 365 -28.17 6.89 40.07
CA GLU A 365 -26.89 6.18 40.34
C GLU A 365 -27.00 4.63 40.39
N GLU A 366 -28.20 4.03 40.25
CA GLU A 366 -28.36 2.55 40.19
C GLU A 366 -28.91 2.04 38.83
N GLU A 367 -29.41 2.91 37.93
CA GLU A 367 -29.83 2.52 36.56
C GLU A 367 -28.71 2.74 35.53
N GLU A 368 -27.78 3.68 35.73
CA GLU A 368 -26.61 3.90 34.85
C GLU A 368 -25.63 2.71 34.80
N GLU A 369 -25.48 1.92 35.88
CA GLU A 369 -24.59 0.74 35.87
C GLU A 369 -25.19 -0.48 35.13
N GLU A 370 -26.53 -0.59 35.00
CA GLU A 370 -27.17 -1.65 34.19
C GLU A 370 -27.24 -1.27 32.70
N GLU A 371 -27.40 0.03 32.37
CA GLU A 371 -27.37 0.52 30.99
C GLU A 371 -25.95 0.51 30.36
N GLU A 372 -24.89 0.89 31.10
CA GLU A 372 -23.50 0.77 30.60
C GLU A 372 -23.09 -0.70 30.32
N GLU A 373 -23.60 -1.69 31.10
CA GLU A 373 -23.32 -3.12 30.84
C GLU A 373 -24.10 -3.69 29.64
N GLU A 374 -25.31 -3.17 29.35
CA GLU A 374 -26.09 -3.55 28.16
C GLU A 374 -25.51 -2.92 26.88
N GLU A 375 -25.09 -1.63 26.92
CA GLU A 375 -24.43 -0.96 25.78
C GLU A 375 -23.10 -1.63 25.41
N GLU A 376 -22.24 -1.98 26.39
CA GLU A 376 -20.98 -2.69 26.10
C GLU A 376 -21.21 -4.11 25.54
N GLU A 377 -22.31 -4.78 25.94
CA GLU A 377 -22.68 -6.08 25.41
C GLU A 377 -23.23 -5.97 23.98
N GLU A 378 -24.06 -4.96 23.67
CA GLU A 378 -24.52 -4.66 22.30
C GLU A 378 -23.36 -4.25 21.38
N GLU A 379 -22.45 -3.38 21.83
CA GLU A 379 -21.28 -2.96 21.04
C GLU A 379 -20.33 -4.14 20.77
N ALA A 380 -20.27 -5.11 21.69
CA ALA A 380 -19.54 -6.36 21.50
C ALA A 380 -20.25 -7.33 20.56
N PHE A 381 -21.58 -7.45 20.64
CA PHE A 381 -22.37 -8.26 19.71
C PHE A 381 -22.32 -7.70 18.29
N ALA A 382 -22.34 -6.38 18.13
CA ALA A 382 -22.14 -5.69 16.86
C ALA A 382 -20.79 -6.08 16.23
N LYS A 383 -19.70 -5.99 16.99
CA LYS A 383 -18.34 -6.38 16.52
C LYS A 383 -18.19 -7.86 16.16
N VAL A 384 -19.07 -8.74 16.66
CA VAL A 384 -19.04 -10.17 16.34
C VAL A 384 -19.89 -10.50 15.09
N LYS A 385 -20.89 -9.67 14.75
CA LYS A 385 -21.69 -9.82 13.53
C LYS A 385 -20.84 -9.68 12.26
N ASP A 386 -19.78 -8.88 12.30
CA ASP A 386 -18.89 -8.62 11.16
C ASP A 386 -17.97 -9.79 10.80
N PHE A 387 -17.84 -10.80 11.67
CA PHE A 387 -16.92 -11.91 11.38
C PHE A 387 -17.48 -12.87 10.33
N GLU A 388 -16.67 -13.13 9.31
CA GLU A 388 -17.03 -14.10 8.28
C GLU A 388 -17.19 -15.52 8.86
N PRO A 389 -18.15 -16.32 8.38
CA PRO A 389 -18.45 -17.64 8.94
C PRO A 389 -17.26 -18.63 8.94
N HIS A 390 -16.30 -18.45 8.02
CA HIS A 390 -15.12 -19.30 7.93
C HIS A 390 -14.17 -19.13 9.14
N LEU A 391 -14.16 -17.94 9.77
CA LEU A 391 -13.37 -17.68 10.97
C LEU A 391 -13.88 -18.50 12.16
N PHE A 392 -15.21 -18.56 12.33
CA PHE A 392 -15.84 -19.42 13.33
C PHE A 392 -15.58 -20.91 13.07
N SER A 393 -15.60 -21.35 11.80
CA SER A 393 -15.23 -22.73 11.43
C SER A 393 -13.81 -23.04 11.89
N GLY A 394 -12.85 -22.18 11.58
CA GLY A 394 -11.46 -22.28 12.05
C GLY A 394 -11.37 -22.34 13.57
N PHE A 395 -12.04 -21.43 14.26
CA PHE A 395 -12.04 -21.36 15.71
C PHE A 395 -12.58 -22.63 16.36
N PHE A 396 -13.76 -23.12 15.95
CA PHE A 396 -14.34 -24.34 16.54
C PHE A 396 -13.50 -25.58 16.28
N TRP A 397 -12.83 -25.69 15.13
CA TRP A 397 -11.87 -26.77 14.89
C TRP A 397 -10.64 -26.68 15.79
N LYS A 398 -10.11 -25.47 16.03
CA LYS A 398 -9.00 -25.26 16.98
C LYS A 398 -9.41 -25.57 18.42
N LEU A 399 -10.62 -25.18 18.81
CA LEU A 399 -11.19 -25.50 20.12
C LEU A 399 -11.39 -27.01 20.28
N ALA A 400 -11.84 -27.71 19.23
CA ALA A 400 -11.92 -29.17 19.21
C ALA A 400 -10.55 -29.86 19.25
N GLN A 401 -9.48 -29.25 18.69
CA GLN A 401 -8.12 -29.77 18.84
C GLN A 401 -7.58 -29.60 20.26
N LEU A 402 -7.95 -28.51 20.94
CA LEU A 402 -7.60 -28.26 22.34
C LEU A 402 -8.29 -29.25 23.28
N ASN A 403 -9.61 -29.41 23.15
CA ASN A 403 -10.41 -30.33 23.95
C ASN A 403 -11.45 -31.09 23.10
N PRO A 404 -11.05 -32.24 22.50
CA PRO A 404 -11.93 -33.01 21.61
C PRO A 404 -13.17 -33.59 22.30
N ILE A 405 -13.14 -33.80 23.61
CA ILE A 405 -14.27 -34.42 24.33
C ILE A 405 -15.46 -33.47 24.40
N SER A 406 -15.19 -32.17 24.59
CA SER A 406 -16.21 -31.15 24.75
C SER A 406 -16.66 -30.55 23.42
N HIS A 407 -15.75 -30.29 22.47
CA HIS A 407 -16.05 -29.40 21.34
C HIS A 407 -16.10 -30.08 19.96
N LEU A 408 -15.67 -31.33 19.82
CA LEU A 408 -15.62 -32.00 18.52
C LEU A 408 -16.98 -32.08 17.83
N GLU A 409 -18.05 -32.36 18.58
CA GLU A 409 -19.39 -32.45 17.99
C GLU A 409 -19.92 -31.08 17.55
N ASN A 410 -19.55 -30.01 18.26
CA ASN A 410 -19.98 -28.65 17.92
C ASN A 410 -19.27 -28.17 16.66
N ALA A 411 -17.95 -28.43 16.55
CA ALA A 411 -17.21 -28.18 15.31
C ALA A 411 -17.81 -28.93 14.11
N ARG A 412 -18.19 -30.21 14.29
CA ARG A 412 -18.88 -30.99 13.25
C ARG A 412 -20.24 -30.41 12.86
N ASN A 413 -21.05 -30.03 13.85
CA ASN A 413 -22.38 -29.47 13.62
C ASN A 413 -22.30 -28.16 12.87
N PHE A 414 -21.42 -27.25 13.29
CA PHE A 414 -21.20 -25.99 12.59
C PHE A 414 -20.68 -26.21 11.17
N GLN A 415 -19.72 -27.10 10.98
CA GLN A 415 -19.20 -27.43 9.64
C GLN A 415 -20.28 -27.97 8.69
N ASN A 416 -21.19 -28.80 9.21
CA ASN A 416 -22.33 -29.27 8.44
C ASN A 416 -23.28 -28.12 8.09
N ASN A 417 -23.55 -27.20 9.03
CA ASN A 417 -24.38 -26.03 8.76
C ASN A 417 -23.78 -25.17 7.63
N VAL A 418 -22.47 -24.96 7.62
CA VAL A 418 -21.76 -24.26 6.52
C VAL A 418 -22.00 -24.95 5.17
N PHE A 419 -21.84 -26.27 5.08
CA PHE A 419 -22.01 -26.99 3.81
C PHE A 419 -23.46 -27.09 3.35
N PHE A 420 -24.41 -27.25 4.28
CA PHE A 420 -25.81 -27.37 3.93
C PHE A 420 -26.53 -26.02 3.76
N ARG A 421 -25.92 -24.90 4.15
CA ARG A 421 -26.42 -23.53 3.94
C ARG A 421 -26.88 -23.36 2.48
N PRO A 422 -28.12 -22.90 2.23
CA PRO A 422 -28.54 -22.54 0.88
C PRO A 422 -27.79 -21.28 0.42
N PRO A 423 -27.49 -21.15 -0.88
CA PRO A 423 -27.00 -19.87 -1.39
C PRO A 423 -28.05 -18.78 -1.13
N PRO A 424 -27.63 -17.53 -0.83
CA PRO A 424 -28.56 -16.43 -0.64
C PRO A 424 -29.41 -16.20 -1.91
N PRO A 425 -30.64 -15.66 -1.77
CA PRO A 425 -31.41 -15.21 -2.92
C PRO A 425 -30.62 -14.16 -3.70
N LEU A 426 -30.69 -14.22 -5.02
CA LEU A 426 -30.08 -13.21 -5.88
C LEU A 426 -31.18 -12.21 -6.24
N VAL A 427 -31.28 -11.14 -5.45
CA VAL A 427 -32.11 -9.98 -5.78
C VAL A 427 -31.16 -8.95 -6.39
N ASP A 428 -31.48 -8.54 -7.60
CA ASP A 428 -30.64 -7.77 -8.52
C ASP A 428 -29.37 -8.46 -9.07
N LEU A 429 -29.28 -8.51 -10.40
CA LEU A 429 -28.48 -9.54 -11.10
C LEU A 429 -26.95 -9.39 -11.01
N TYR A 430 -26.44 -8.24 -10.57
CA TYR A 430 -25.01 -7.96 -10.72
C TYR A 430 -24.33 -7.36 -9.48
N LYS A 431 -24.78 -6.20 -8.99
CA LYS A 431 -24.11 -5.49 -7.87
C LYS A 431 -24.14 -6.29 -6.57
N ILE A 432 -25.28 -6.88 -6.24
CA ILE A 432 -25.47 -7.69 -5.04
C ILE A 432 -25.11 -9.16 -5.32
N ALA A 433 -25.53 -9.69 -6.49
CA ALA A 433 -25.34 -11.09 -6.80
C ALA A 433 -23.87 -11.56 -6.84
N ILE A 434 -22.95 -10.76 -7.39
CA ILE A 434 -21.55 -11.17 -7.55
C ILE A 434 -20.79 -11.21 -6.22
N PRO A 435 -20.84 -10.17 -5.36
CA PRO A 435 -20.30 -10.24 -4.00
C PRO A 435 -20.87 -11.42 -3.22
N ASN A 436 -22.18 -11.66 -3.27
CA ASN A 436 -22.83 -12.78 -2.57
C ASN A 436 -22.31 -14.13 -3.03
N ILE A 437 -22.16 -14.33 -4.35
CA ILE A 437 -21.56 -15.54 -4.91
C ILE A 437 -20.11 -15.70 -4.46
N ASN A 438 -19.34 -14.60 -4.47
CA ASN A 438 -17.95 -14.61 -4.07
C ASN A 438 -17.81 -14.98 -2.60
N ASN A 439 -18.46 -14.25 -1.68
CA ASN A 439 -18.46 -14.51 -0.25
C ASN A 439 -18.93 -15.95 0.07
N PHE A 440 -20.09 -16.38 -0.46
CA PHE A 440 -20.59 -17.74 -0.27
C PHE A 440 -19.53 -18.80 -0.67
N SER A 441 -18.86 -18.59 -1.80
CA SER A 441 -17.85 -19.52 -2.29
C SER A 441 -16.53 -19.49 -1.50
N CYS A 442 -16.11 -18.31 -1.02
CA CYS A 442 -14.94 -18.14 -0.17
C CYS A 442 -15.17 -18.80 1.19
N THR A 443 -16.30 -18.49 1.83
CA THR A 443 -16.74 -19.12 3.09
C THR A 443 -16.72 -20.65 2.98
N LEU A 444 -17.30 -21.21 1.90
CA LEU A 444 -17.30 -22.65 1.65
C LEU A 444 -15.89 -23.23 1.52
N PHE A 445 -15.02 -22.57 0.75
CA PHE A 445 -13.66 -23.03 0.48
C PHE A 445 -12.78 -22.98 1.73
N GLU A 446 -12.76 -21.85 2.42
CA GLU A 446 -11.91 -21.59 3.57
C GLU A 446 -12.35 -22.40 4.78
N SER A 447 -13.67 -22.55 5.01
CA SER A 447 -14.19 -23.44 6.04
C SER A 447 -13.77 -24.90 5.81
N TYR A 448 -13.68 -25.36 4.56
CA TYR A 448 -13.16 -26.71 4.28
C TYR A 448 -11.67 -26.82 4.60
N LEU A 449 -10.88 -25.79 4.28
CA LEU A 449 -9.44 -25.77 4.57
C LEU A 449 -9.15 -25.76 6.08
N ALA A 450 -10.02 -25.13 6.86
CA ALA A 450 -9.95 -25.08 8.32
C ALA A 450 -10.10 -26.46 9.00
N ILE A 451 -10.78 -27.41 8.36
CA ILE A 451 -10.97 -28.77 8.90
C ILE A 451 -9.61 -29.45 9.08
N PRO A 452 -9.28 -30.03 10.25
CA PRO A 452 -8.06 -30.80 10.42
C PRO A 452 -8.00 -32.01 9.47
N GLU A 453 -6.80 -32.33 8.96
CA GLU A 453 -6.59 -33.40 7.95
C GLU A 453 -7.21 -34.76 8.32
N GLU A 454 -7.23 -35.09 9.61
CA GLU A 454 -7.82 -36.33 10.12
C GLU A 454 -9.35 -36.41 9.99
N TYR A 455 -10.04 -35.26 9.93
CA TYR A 455 -11.49 -35.16 9.80
C TYR A 455 -11.94 -34.81 8.38
N LYS A 456 -11.07 -34.28 7.50
CA LYS A 456 -11.41 -33.97 6.09
C LYS A 456 -12.11 -35.11 5.33
N PRO A 457 -11.74 -36.40 5.48
CA PRO A 457 -12.42 -37.51 4.80
C PRO A 457 -13.90 -37.66 5.18
N GLU A 458 -14.29 -37.24 6.39
CA GLU A 458 -15.68 -37.26 6.88
C GLU A 458 -16.57 -36.31 6.07
N PHE A 459 -16.02 -35.16 5.69
CA PHE A 459 -16.75 -34.05 5.09
C PHE A 459 -16.60 -33.94 3.56
N TYR A 460 -15.63 -34.64 2.97
CA TYR A 460 -15.34 -34.54 1.54
C TYR A 460 -16.58 -34.81 0.66
N THR A 461 -17.43 -35.77 1.04
CA THR A 461 -18.66 -36.08 0.30
C THR A 461 -19.63 -34.90 0.32
N SER A 462 -19.94 -34.35 1.51
CA SER A 462 -20.85 -33.21 1.66
C SER A 462 -20.33 -31.96 0.96
N PHE A 463 -19.01 -31.73 1.04
CA PHE A 463 -18.34 -30.63 0.33
C PHE A 463 -18.51 -30.78 -1.19
N GLN A 464 -18.25 -31.97 -1.74
CA GLN A 464 -18.41 -32.24 -3.17
C GLN A 464 -19.88 -32.10 -3.62
N GLU A 465 -20.84 -32.60 -2.83
CA GLU A 465 -22.28 -32.42 -3.09
C GLU A 465 -22.67 -30.93 -3.11
N THR A 466 -22.06 -30.12 -2.26
CA THR A 466 -22.26 -28.67 -2.21
C THR A 466 -21.73 -27.98 -3.47
N LEU A 467 -20.52 -28.34 -3.92
CA LEU A 467 -19.96 -27.85 -5.18
C LEU A 467 -20.81 -28.27 -6.39
N ASP A 468 -21.32 -29.49 -6.41
CA ASP A 468 -22.19 -29.96 -7.49
C ASP A 468 -23.55 -29.25 -7.49
N ARG A 469 -24.09 -28.93 -6.30
CA ARG A 469 -25.27 -28.06 -6.15
C ARG A 469 -25.01 -26.66 -6.69
N MET A 470 -23.86 -26.05 -6.37
CA MET A 470 -23.47 -24.73 -6.90
C MET A 470 -23.46 -24.70 -8.43
N LYS A 471 -22.91 -25.73 -9.09
CA LYS A 471 -22.89 -25.83 -10.56
C LYS A 471 -24.28 -25.90 -11.21
N SER A 472 -25.31 -26.26 -10.44
CA SER A 472 -26.70 -26.39 -10.90
C SER A 472 -27.54 -25.13 -10.67
N LEU A 473 -27.00 -24.13 -9.95
CA LEU A 473 -27.66 -22.85 -9.72
C LEU A 473 -27.74 -22.03 -11.01
N ALA A 474 -28.75 -21.16 -11.09
CA ALA A 474 -29.08 -20.43 -12.31
C ALA A 474 -27.98 -19.44 -12.75
N HIS A 475 -27.33 -18.76 -11.80
CA HIS A 475 -26.33 -17.75 -12.10
C HIS A 475 -24.97 -18.40 -12.44
N PRO A 476 -24.35 -18.07 -13.59
CA PRO A 476 -23.11 -18.71 -14.05
C PRO A 476 -21.91 -18.49 -13.11
N GLY A 477 -21.93 -17.42 -12.32
CA GLY A 477 -20.91 -17.12 -11.31
C GLY A 477 -20.70 -18.27 -10.31
N PHE A 478 -21.78 -18.92 -9.84
CA PHE A 478 -21.67 -20.06 -8.92
C PHE A 478 -20.92 -21.23 -9.55
N LYS A 479 -21.23 -21.53 -10.82
CA LYS A 479 -20.58 -22.61 -11.56
C LYS A 479 -19.10 -22.32 -11.79
N ILE A 480 -18.74 -21.10 -12.14
CA ILE A 480 -17.34 -20.66 -12.27
C ILE A 480 -16.58 -20.88 -10.96
N ARG A 481 -17.12 -20.41 -9.82
CA ARG A 481 -16.50 -20.59 -8.50
C ARG A 481 -16.35 -22.05 -8.12
N ALA A 482 -17.38 -22.87 -8.34
CA ALA A 482 -17.31 -24.30 -8.06
C ALA A 482 -16.21 -24.99 -8.89
N MET A 483 -16.12 -24.66 -10.18
CA MET A 483 -15.07 -25.18 -11.07
C MET A 483 -13.66 -24.75 -10.62
N GLU A 484 -13.49 -23.48 -10.24
CA GLU A 484 -12.25 -22.93 -9.70
C GLU A 484 -11.79 -23.62 -8.42
N ILE A 485 -12.72 -23.85 -7.48
CA ILE A 485 -12.44 -24.56 -6.23
C ILE A 485 -12.01 -26.00 -6.54
N GLU A 486 -12.73 -26.72 -7.40
CA GLU A 486 -12.34 -28.08 -7.80
C GLU A 486 -10.94 -28.15 -8.43
N ALA A 487 -10.56 -27.17 -9.24
CA ALA A 487 -9.24 -27.12 -9.84
C ALA A 487 -8.14 -26.99 -8.78
N ARG A 488 -8.34 -26.16 -7.74
CA ARG A 488 -7.41 -26.03 -6.61
C ARG A 488 -7.26 -27.35 -5.85
N PHE A 489 -8.36 -28.07 -5.60
CA PHE A 489 -8.31 -29.39 -4.95
C PHE A 489 -7.61 -30.44 -5.80
N ARG A 490 -7.91 -30.53 -7.11
CA ARG A 490 -7.27 -31.51 -8.00
C ARG A 490 -5.77 -31.30 -8.14
N SER A 491 -5.30 -30.06 -8.05
CA SER A 491 -3.90 -29.68 -8.17
C SER A 491 -3.16 -29.60 -6.83
N ASN A 492 -3.88 -29.67 -5.70
CA ASN A 492 -3.35 -29.47 -4.35
C ASN A 492 -2.63 -28.12 -4.20
N GLN A 493 -3.19 -27.06 -4.81
CA GLN A 493 -2.68 -25.69 -4.81
C GLN A 493 -3.68 -24.74 -4.14
N TYR A 494 -3.85 -24.89 -2.83
CA TYR A 494 -4.82 -24.11 -2.05
C TYR A 494 -4.43 -22.63 -1.99
N ASP A 495 -3.16 -22.33 -1.64
CA ASP A 495 -2.66 -20.97 -1.38
C ASP A 495 -2.08 -20.27 -2.63
N SER A 496 -2.30 -20.83 -3.83
CA SER A 496 -1.77 -20.24 -5.05
C SER A 496 -2.50 -18.93 -5.39
N LYS A 497 -1.73 -17.87 -5.66
CA LYS A 497 -2.27 -16.57 -6.12
C LYS A 497 -3.06 -16.72 -7.42
N GLU A 498 -2.63 -17.60 -8.32
CA GLU A 498 -3.34 -17.88 -9.56
C GLU A 498 -4.09 -19.20 -9.48
N ASN A 499 -5.32 -19.24 -10.01
CA ASN A 499 -6.07 -20.48 -10.10
C ASN A 499 -5.46 -21.39 -11.19
N PRO A 500 -5.16 -22.67 -10.88
CA PRO A 500 -4.64 -23.63 -11.86
C PRO A 500 -5.50 -23.74 -13.13
N MET A 501 -6.80 -23.47 -13.03
CA MET A 501 -7.75 -23.47 -14.15
C MET A 501 -7.32 -22.56 -15.30
N TYR A 502 -6.64 -21.44 -15.03
CA TYR A 502 -6.27 -20.48 -16.06
C TYR A 502 -5.09 -20.95 -16.93
N SER A 503 -4.33 -21.95 -16.46
CA SER A 503 -3.24 -22.54 -17.21
C SER A 503 -3.73 -23.39 -18.39
N ASP A 504 -4.80 -24.16 -18.21
CA ASP A 504 -5.42 -25.03 -19.22
C ASP A 504 -6.95 -25.06 -19.02
N PRO A 505 -7.67 -23.99 -19.42
CA PRO A 505 -9.09 -23.87 -19.13
C PRO A 505 -9.92 -24.80 -20.03
N PRO A 506 -10.83 -25.62 -19.46
CA PRO A 506 -11.70 -26.48 -20.26
C PRO A 506 -12.71 -25.65 -21.06
N GLU A 507 -13.18 -26.18 -22.19
CA GLU A 507 -14.15 -25.47 -23.05
C GLU A 507 -15.42 -25.06 -22.31
N GLU A 508 -15.88 -25.89 -21.36
CA GLU A 508 -17.03 -25.60 -20.52
C GLU A 508 -16.81 -24.34 -19.66
N PHE A 509 -15.60 -24.14 -19.12
CA PHE A 509 -15.28 -22.95 -18.31
C PHE A 509 -15.39 -21.68 -19.15
N ILE A 510 -14.83 -21.70 -20.37
CA ILE A 510 -14.92 -20.57 -21.30
C ILE A 510 -16.37 -20.30 -21.71
N ASN A 511 -17.19 -21.33 -21.92
CA ASN A 511 -18.62 -21.14 -22.21
C ASN A 511 -19.34 -20.49 -21.02
N THR A 512 -19.07 -20.93 -19.78
CA THR A 512 -19.69 -20.33 -18.61
C THR A 512 -19.19 -18.90 -18.35
N MET A 513 -17.93 -18.57 -18.69
CA MET A 513 -17.45 -17.19 -18.70
C MET A 513 -18.22 -16.32 -19.70
N ILE A 514 -18.55 -16.85 -20.88
CA ILE A 514 -19.39 -16.15 -21.86
C ILE A 514 -20.79 -15.91 -21.29
N ASP A 515 -21.40 -16.94 -20.69
CA ASP A 515 -22.70 -16.81 -20.03
C ASP A 515 -22.66 -15.73 -18.92
N LEU A 516 -21.58 -15.67 -18.15
CA LEU A 516 -21.37 -14.66 -17.11
C LEU A 516 -21.26 -13.24 -17.68
N ILE A 517 -20.56 -13.05 -18.81
CA ILE A 517 -20.50 -11.75 -19.50
C ILE A 517 -21.90 -11.33 -19.97
N HIS A 518 -22.75 -12.26 -20.39
CA HIS A 518 -24.14 -11.94 -20.75
C HIS A 518 -25.03 -11.58 -19.56
N CYS A 519 -24.62 -11.92 -18.33
CA CYS A 519 -25.30 -11.50 -17.09
C CYS A 519 -24.95 -10.06 -16.66
N MET A 520 -24.07 -9.36 -17.40
CA MET A 520 -23.82 -7.94 -17.16
C MET A 520 -25.13 -7.13 -17.24
N PRO A 521 -25.32 -6.13 -16.36
CA PRO A 521 -26.57 -5.37 -16.26
C PRO A 521 -26.89 -4.55 -17.52
N GLU A 522 -28.08 -3.97 -17.57
CA GLU A 522 -28.47 -3.08 -18.69
C GLU A 522 -27.78 -1.71 -18.60
N GLU A 523 -27.62 -1.19 -17.37
CA GLU A 523 -26.84 0.01 -17.10
C GLU A 523 -25.41 -0.35 -16.71
N PHE A 524 -24.43 0.49 -17.06
CA PHE A 524 -23.04 0.19 -16.73
C PHE A 524 -22.83 0.21 -15.22
N PRO A 525 -22.28 -0.87 -14.63
CA PRO A 525 -22.22 -1.02 -13.18
C PRO A 525 -21.18 -0.13 -12.48
N TRP A 526 -20.45 0.69 -13.24
CA TRP A 526 -19.21 1.36 -12.81
C TRP A 526 -18.13 0.35 -12.36
N PHE A 527 -16.90 0.81 -12.13
CA PHE A 527 -15.80 -0.07 -11.74
C PHE A 527 -15.95 -0.49 -10.27
N GLY A 528 -15.42 -1.66 -9.91
CA GLY A 528 -15.50 -2.21 -8.55
C GLY A 528 -15.43 -3.74 -8.53
N GLU A 529 -15.76 -4.34 -7.38
CA GLU A 529 -15.57 -5.78 -7.14
C GLU A 529 -16.26 -6.67 -8.17
N SER A 530 -17.48 -6.30 -8.59
CA SER A 530 -18.24 -7.06 -9.58
C SER A 530 -17.60 -7.02 -10.97
N TRP A 531 -17.07 -5.86 -11.38
CA TRP A 531 -16.30 -5.70 -12.62
C TRP A 531 -15.04 -6.55 -12.57
N ASP A 532 -14.28 -6.44 -11.48
CA ASP A 532 -13.03 -7.14 -11.28
C ASP A 532 -13.25 -8.66 -11.25
N PHE A 533 -14.34 -9.12 -10.64
CA PHE A 533 -14.73 -10.53 -10.63
C PHE A 533 -14.83 -11.11 -12.05
N VAL A 534 -15.45 -10.41 -12.99
CA VAL A 534 -15.64 -10.91 -14.36
C VAL A 534 -14.39 -10.71 -15.23
N PHE A 535 -13.85 -9.49 -15.23
CA PHE A 535 -12.86 -9.07 -16.21
C PHE A 535 -11.42 -9.21 -15.68
N GLU A 536 -11.06 -8.48 -14.64
CA GLU A 536 -9.67 -8.43 -14.14
C GLU A 536 -9.19 -9.77 -13.56
N ASN A 537 -9.99 -10.35 -12.65
CA ASN A 537 -9.62 -11.55 -11.90
C ASN A 537 -9.77 -12.85 -12.71
N ARG A 538 -10.33 -12.78 -13.92
CA ARG A 538 -10.63 -13.96 -14.75
C ARG A 538 -10.33 -13.77 -16.21
N LEU A 539 -11.08 -12.91 -16.90
CA LEU A 539 -11.01 -12.82 -18.35
C LEU A 539 -9.62 -12.34 -18.83
N MET A 540 -9.05 -11.36 -18.14
CA MET A 540 -7.69 -10.85 -18.37
C MET A 540 -6.63 -11.91 -18.08
N LEU A 541 -6.77 -12.68 -16.99
CA LEU A 541 -5.85 -13.77 -16.65
C LEU A 541 -5.88 -14.93 -17.66
N LEU A 542 -7.04 -15.21 -18.25
CA LEU A 542 -7.15 -16.19 -19.33
C LEU A 542 -6.42 -15.73 -20.62
N GLY A 543 -6.31 -14.41 -20.82
CA GLY A 543 -5.71 -13.79 -21.99
C GLY A 543 -6.21 -14.41 -23.29
N LYS A 544 -5.30 -14.70 -24.23
CA LYS A 544 -5.65 -15.25 -25.57
C LYS A 544 -6.40 -16.58 -25.55
N LYS A 545 -6.45 -17.30 -24.42
CA LYS A 545 -7.25 -18.53 -24.28
C LYS A 545 -8.75 -18.22 -24.23
N ALA A 546 -9.12 -17.01 -23.80
CA ALA A 546 -10.48 -16.52 -23.78
C ALA A 546 -10.93 -15.86 -25.10
N LYS A 547 -10.18 -16.01 -26.20
CA LYS A 547 -10.54 -15.43 -27.51
C LYS A 547 -11.97 -15.75 -27.98
N ARG A 548 -12.53 -16.89 -27.57
CA ARG A 548 -13.92 -17.26 -27.87
C ARG A 548 -14.97 -16.33 -27.23
N ALA A 549 -14.60 -15.60 -26.18
CA ALA A 549 -15.47 -14.64 -25.49
C ALA A 549 -15.52 -13.27 -26.17
N VAL A 550 -14.64 -13.01 -27.14
CA VAL A 550 -14.59 -11.72 -27.88
C VAL A 550 -15.97 -11.25 -28.35
N PRO A 551 -16.84 -12.07 -28.97
CA PRO A 551 -18.15 -11.61 -29.42
C PRO A 551 -19.04 -11.11 -28.27
N ALA A 552 -19.03 -11.79 -27.13
CA ALA A 552 -19.84 -11.40 -25.98
C ALA A 552 -19.33 -10.09 -25.35
N VAL A 553 -18.01 -9.90 -25.30
CA VAL A 553 -17.40 -8.64 -24.83
C VAL A 553 -17.75 -7.48 -25.76
N ILE A 554 -17.72 -7.70 -27.08
CA ILE A 554 -18.12 -6.68 -28.06
C ILE A 554 -19.59 -6.31 -27.87
N GLU A 555 -20.48 -7.29 -27.70
CA GLU A 555 -21.91 -7.06 -27.50
C GLU A 555 -22.17 -6.19 -26.25
N VAL A 556 -21.48 -6.47 -25.14
CA VAL A 556 -21.60 -5.69 -23.90
C VAL A 556 -21.00 -4.28 -24.06
N MET A 557 -19.86 -4.16 -24.73
CA MET A 557 -19.25 -2.85 -25.01
C MET A 557 -20.16 -1.97 -25.88
N GLU A 558 -20.76 -2.54 -26.93
CA GLU A 558 -21.70 -1.86 -27.82
C GLU A 558 -23.02 -1.50 -27.11
N ARG A 559 -23.43 -2.26 -26.08
CA ARG A 559 -24.60 -1.93 -25.25
C ARG A 559 -24.40 -0.62 -24.49
N TYR A 560 -23.22 -0.43 -23.88
CA TYR A 560 -22.97 0.72 -23.02
C TYR A 560 -22.56 1.98 -23.80
N ASP A 561 -21.79 1.86 -24.90
CA ASP A 561 -21.46 2.93 -25.87
C ASP A 561 -21.20 4.33 -25.26
N TYR A 562 -20.26 4.41 -24.31
CA TYR A 562 -19.70 5.70 -23.86
C TYR A 562 -18.18 5.61 -23.63
N GLU A 563 -17.53 6.78 -23.51
CA GLU A 563 -16.07 6.91 -23.63
C GLU A 563 -15.32 6.01 -22.64
N ASP A 564 -15.58 6.13 -21.33
CA ASP A 564 -14.83 5.39 -20.30
C ASP A 564 -15.09 3.87 -20.30
N SER A 565 -16.28 3.40 -20.69
CA SER A 565 -16.55 1.96 -20.76
C SER A 565 -15.86 1.33 -21.98
N THR A 566 -15.99 1.97 -23.15
CA THR A 566 -15.32 1.56 -24.40
C THR A 566 -13.82 1.43 -24.21
N ARG A 567 -13.27 2.37 -23.45
CA ARG A 567 -11.88 2.50 -23.11
C ARG A 567 -11.35 1.25 -22.38
N GLU A 568 -12.01 0.80 -21.32
CA GLU A 568 -11.59 -0.41 -20.59
C GLU A 568 -11.87 -1.69 -21.38
N PHE A 569 -13.01 -1.77 -22.08
CA PHE A 569 -13.31 -2.92 -22.95
C PHE A 569 -12.29 -3.09 -24.09
N ALA A 570 -11.73 -2.00 -24.63
CA ALA A 570 -10.66 -2.09 -25.63
C ALA A 570 -9.42 -2.81 -25.10
N THR A 571 -9.01 -2.52 -23.86
CA THR A 571 -7.89 -3.19 -23.18
C THR A 571 -8.18 -4.68 -22.98
N ILE A 572 -9.40 -5.01 -22.56
CA ILE A 572 -9.84 -6.40 -22.40
C ILE A 572 -9.81 -7.14 -23.74
N LEU A 573 -10.40 -6.57 -24.78
CA LEU A 573 -10.47 -7.16 -26.12
C LEU A 573 -9.07 -7.42 -26.70
N TYR A 574 -8.16 -6.47 -26.55
CA TYR A 574 -6.77 -6.64 -26.95
C TYR A 574 -6.10 -7.80 -26.20
N THR A 575 -6.27 -7.86 -24.88
CA THR A 575 -5.66 -8.87 -24.00
C THR A 575 -6.15 -10.28 -24.31
N ILE A 576 -7.46 -10.45 -24.57
CA ILE A 576 -8.04 -11.75 -24.94
C ILE A 576 -7.77 -12.16 -26.39
N GLY A 577 -7.06 -11.33 -27.16
CA GLY A 577 -6.65 -11.65 -28.52
C GLY A 577 -7.77 -11.46 -29.55
N CYS A 578 -8.57 -10.41 -29.40
CA CYS A 578 -9.43 -9.93 -30.47
C CYS A 578 -8.56 -9.52 -31.68
N ASP A 579 -8.79 -10.08 -32.85
CA ASP A 579 -7.97 -9.76 -34.03
C ASP A 579 -8.42 -8.44 -34.68
N ASP A 580 -9.72 -8.18 -34.63
CA ASP A 580 -10.41 -7.15 -35.41
C ASP A 580 -10.94 -6.06 -34.49
N ILE A 581 -10.50 -4.82 -34.68
CA ILE A 581 -10.86 -3.71 -33.77
C ILE A 581 -12.31 -3.27 -34.05
N PRO A 582 -13.19 -3.25 -33.02
CA PRO A 582 -14.55 -2.74 -33.20
C PRO A 582 -14.56 -1.26 -33.60
N SER A 583 -15.55 -0.86 -34.43
CA SER A 583 -15.62 0.50 -34.99
C SER A 583 -15.64 1.59 -33.93
N ILE A 584 -16.33 1.36 -32.80
CA ILE A 584 -16.40 2.28 -31.66
C ILE A 584 -15.02 2.58 -31.06
N VAL A 585 -14.12 1.60 -31.03
CA VAL A 585 -12.73 1.76 -30.55
C VAL A 585 -11.91 2.61 -31.53
N HIS A 586 -12.11 2.42 -32.84
CA HIS A 586 -11.50 3.30 -33.86
C HIS A 586 -11.98 4.76 -33.73
N GLU A 587 -13.26 4.98 -33.43
CA GLU A 587 -13.81 6.31 -33.21
C GLU A 587 -13.27 6.97 -31.94
N LEU A 588 -13.15 6.19 -30.86
CA LEU A 588 -12.54 6.66 -29.61
C LEU A 588 -11.09 7.11 -29.82
N HIS A 589 -10.26 6.29 -30.46
CA HIS A 589 -8.88 6.65 -30.76
C HIS A 589 -8.76 7.93 -31.60
N LYS A 590 -9.66 8.16 -32.57
CA LYS A 590 -9.68 9.40 -33.37
C LYS A 590 -9.99 10.65 -32.54
N LYS A 591 -10.80 10.50 -31.48
CA LYS A 591 -11.15 11.61 -30.58
C LYS A 591 -10.05 11.85 -29.53
N ASN A 592 -9.36 10.81 -29.10
CA ASN A 592 -8.43 10.84 -27.97
C ASN A 592 -7.21 9.92 -28.22
N GLU A 593 -6.22 10.44 -28.96
CA GLU A 593 -5.05 9.66 -29.43
C GLU A 593 -4.17 9.09 -28.29
N PHE A 594 -4.18 9.72 -27.10
CA PHE A 594 -3.24 9.39 -26.02
C PHE A 594 -3.57 8.11 -25.24
N TYR A 595 -4.82 7.63 -25.26
CA TYR A 595 -5.25 6.59 -24.32
C TYR A 595 -4.73 5.19 -24.67
N MET A 596 -4.59 4.84 -25.95
CA MET A 596 -4.23 3.48 -26.38
C MET A 596 -2.84 3.39 -27.04
N GLU A 597 -1.96 4.38 -26.81
CA GLU A 597 -0.65 4.46 -27.47
C GLU A 597 0.19 3.19 -27.29
N GLU A 598 0.01 2.48 -26.17
CA GLU A 598 0.79 1.29 -25.85
C GLU A 598 0.47 0.07 -26.74
N PHE A 599 -0.75 -0.05 -27.26
CA PHE A 599 -1.18 -1.27 -27.96
C PHE A 599 -2.00 -1.07 -29.24
N TYR A 600 -2.71 0.05 -29.41
CA TYR A 600 -3.58 0.24 -30.58
C TYR A 600 -2.81 0.22 -31.90
N ASP A 601 -1.60 0.79 -31.90
CA ASP A 601 -0.75 0.86 -33.08
C ASP A 601 -0.31 -0.52 -33.59
N GLU A 602 -0.13 -1.48 -32.68
CA GLU A 602 0.16 -2.87 -33.01
C GLU A 602 -1.11 -3.63 -33.36
N TRP A 603 -2.17 -3.47 -32.55
CA TRP A 603 -3.45 -4.14 -32.71
C TRP A 603 -4.13 -3.82 -34.05
N SER A 604 -4.16 -2.54 -34.42
CA SER A 604 -4.85 -2.03 -35.62
C SER A 604 -4.23 -2.52 -36.93
N LYS A 605 -3.02 -3.10 -36.89
CA LYS A 605 -2.33 -3.66 -38.06
C LYS A 605 -2.58 -5.16 -38.22
N GLN A 606 -3.08 -5.87 -37.19
CA GLN A 606 -3.16 -7.34 -37.18
C GLN A 606 -4.16 -7.88 -38.21
N ALA A 607 -5.44 -7.55 -38.09
CA ALA A 607 -6.46 -7.98 -39.06
C ALA A 607 -6.16 -7.51 -40.50
N PRO A 608 -5.73 -6.25 -40.74
CA PRO A 608 -5.30 -5.84 -42.08
C PRO A 608 -4.12 -6.64 -42.64
N ALA A 609 -3.11 -6.95 -41.82
CA ALA A 609 -1.97 -7.74 -42.25
C ALA A 609 -2.38 -9.18 -42.62
N ALA A 610 -3.29 -9.78 -41.86
CA ALA A 610 -3.87 -11.08 -42.20
C ALA A 610 -4.63 -11.02 -43.53
N ARG A 611 -5.49 -10.02 -43.71
CA ARG A 611 -6.28 -9.82 -44.95
C ARG A 611 -5.41 -9.52 -46.17
N TRP A 612 -4.28 -8.84 -45.99
CA TRP A 612 -3.30 -8.59 -47.04
C TRP A 612 -2.72 -9.87 -47.64
N PHE A 613 -2.49 -10.93 -46.86
CA PHE A 613 -2.02 -12.21 -47.42
C PHE A 613 -3.02 -12.81 -48.41
N TYR A 614 -4.32 -12.72 -48.10
CA TYR A 614 -5.38 -13.15 -49.02
C TYR A 614 -5.45 -12.25 -50.26
N PHE A 615 -5.28 -10.93 -50.10
CA PHE A 615 -5.21 -9.99 -51.21
C PHE A 615 -4.08 -10.37 -52.18
N LEU A 616 -2.87 -10.61 -51.67
CA LEU A 616 -1.72 -10.99 -52.49
C LEU A 616 -1.90 -12.33 -53.17
N ASP A 617 -2.34 -13.36 -52.43
CA ASP A 617 -2.61 -14.69 -53.01
C ASP A 617 -3.62 -14.60 -54.16
N ARG A 618 -4.70 -13.82 -53.97
CA ARG A 618 -5.69 -13.59 -55.04
C ARG A 618 -5.09 -12.86 -56.22
N PHE A 619 -4.25 -11.84 -55.98
CA PHE A 619 -3.60 -11.07 -57.05
C PHE A 619 -2.61 -11.91 -57.86
N GLU A 620 -1.85 -12.79 -57.21
CA GLU A 620 -0.88 -13.66 -57.88
C GLU A 620 -1.56 -14.71 -58.77
N HIS A 621 -2.68 -15.29 -58.31
CA HIS A 621 -3.39 -16.32 -59.05
C HIS A 621 -4.41 -15.78 -60.07
N PHE A 622 -5.03 -14.62 -59.78
CA PHE A 622 -6.11 -14.03 -60.59
C PHE A 622 -5.95 -12.51 -60.79
N PRO A 623 -4.84 -12.03 -61.37
CA PRO A 623 -4.56 -10.58 -61.47
C PRO A 623 -5.58 -9.81 -62.32
N GLU A 624 -6.22 -10.47 -63.28
CA GLU A 624 -7.21 -9.85 -64.17
C GLU A 624 -8.50 -9.45 -63.44
N ASP A 625 -8.80 -10.09 -62.30
CA ASP A 625 -9.99 -9.77 -61.50
C ASP A 625 -9.91 -8.39 -60.88
N PHE A 626 -8.71 -7.90 -60.57
CA PHE A 626 -8.47 -6.60 -59.93
C PHE A 626 -8.75 -5.40 -60.84
N VAL A 627 -9.26 -5.62 -62.06
CA VAL A 627 -9.82 -4.56 -62.91
C VAL A 627 -11.26 -4.20 -62.50
N ARG A 628 -11.89 -5.03 -61.67
CA ARG A 628 -13.24 -4.83 -61.10
C ARG A 628 -13.12 -4.20 -59.72
N SER A 629 -13.83 -3.10 -59.47
CA SER A 629 -13.73 -2.38 -58.20
C SER A 629 -14.37 -3.15 -57.04
N GLU A 630 -15.34 -4.03 -57.31
CA GLU A 630 -15.97 -4.89 -56.32
C GLU A 630 -14.96 -5.85 -55.67
N ILE A 631 -13.96 -6.31 -56.44
CA ILE A 631 -12.87 -7.13 -55.90
C ILE A 631 -12.01 -6.33 -54.92
N TRP A 632 -11.84 -5.04 -55.14
CA TRP A 632 -11.11 -4.17 -54.20
C TRP A 632 -11.96 -3.88 -52.96
N GLU A 633 -13.26 -3.61 -53.11
CA GLU A 633 -14.21 -3.46 -52.00
C GLU A 633 -14.16 -4.69 -51.06
N ASP A 634 -14.20 -5.89 -51.63
CA ASP A 634 -14.19 -7.15 -50.90
C ASP A 634 -12.85 -7.47 -50.22
N LEU A 635 -11.73 -6.93 -50.73
CA LEU A 635 -10.39 -7.31 -50.25
C LEU A 635 -9.68 -6.23 -49.46
N LEU A 636 -10.04 -4.95 -49.62
CA LEU A 636 -9.50 -3.87 -48.80
C LEU A 636 -10.05 -3.97 -47.37
N TYR A 637 -9.23 -3.58 -46.41
CA TYR A 637 -9.66 -3.42 -45.02
C TYR A 637 -10.05 -1.95 -44.80
N ASP A 638 -11.32 -1.71 -44.50
CA ASP A 638 -11.94 -0.38 -44.47
C ASP A 638 -11.68 0.37 -43.16
N SER A 639 -10.42 0.74 -42.94
CA SER A 639 -10.00 1.61 -41.84
C SER A 639 -8.74 2.36 -42.22
N GLU A 640 -8.45 3.47 -41.53
CA GLU A 640 -7.23 4.23 -41.80
C GLU A 640 -5.94 3.41 -41.52
N PRO A 641 -5.81 2.66 -40.40
CA PRO A 641 -4.71 1.74 -40.20
C PRO A 641 -4.64 0.64 -41.27
N GLY A 642 -5.80 0.12 -41.69
CA GLY A 642 -5.89 -0.86 -42.76
C GLY A 642 -5.34 -0.32 -44.09
N PHE A 643 -5.79 0.85 -44.51
CA PHE A 643 -5.29 1.53 -45.69
C PHE A 643 -3.77 1.79 -45.61
N LEU A 644 -3.23 2.10 -44.43
CA LEU A 644 -1.79 2.26 -44.24
C LEU A 644 -1.02 0.96 -44.52
N VAL A 645 -1.49 -0.17 -43.98
CA VAL A 645 -0.88 -1.49 -44.22
C VAL A 645 -0.86 -1.83 -45.70
N TYR A 646 -1.98 -1.62 -46.41
CA TYR A 646 -2.06 -1.89 -47.84
C TYR A 646 -1.16 -0.95 -48.65
N TYR A 647 -1.16 0.34 -48.35
CA TYR A 647 -0.28 1.31 -48.98
C TYR A 647 1.20 0.90 -48.86
N GLU A 648 1.65 0.61 -47.63
CA GLU A 648 3.04 0.24 -47.38
C GLU A 648 3.44 -1.06 -48.06
N ASN A 649 2.57 -2.06 -48.02
CA ASN A 649 2.87 -3.35 -48.62
C ASN A 649 2.89 -3.27 -50.14
N ILE A 650 1.93 -2.57 -50.78
CA ILE A 650 1.94 -2.32 -52.23
C ILE A 650 3.23 -1.60 -52.63
N GLU A 651 3.65 -0.58 -51.89
CA GLU A 651 4.85 0.21 -52.21
C GLU A 651 6.16 -0.59 -52.04
N LYS A 652 6.18 -1.63 -51.19
CA LYS A 652 7.32 -2.52 -50.97
C LYS A 652 7.30 -3.75 -51.90
N ASP A 653 6.18 -4.04 -52.55
CA ASP A 653 5.97 -5.25 -53.35
C ASP A 653 6.72 -5.24 -54.70
N ILE A 654 7.18 -6.41 -55.16
CA ILE A 654 7.87 -6.53 -56.45
C ILE A 654 6.93 -6.26 -57.65
N ASN A 655 5.63 -6.50 -57.48
CA ASN A 655 4.57 -6.27 -58.45
C ASN A 655 3.89 -4.90 -58.27
N ARG A 656 4.43 -3.98 -57.47
CA ARG A 656 3.87 -2.65 -57.15
C ARG A 656 3.17 -1.98 -58.32
N ASN A 657 3.85 -1.85 -59.47
CA ASN A 657 3.29 -1.19 -60.65
C ASN A 657 2.09 -1.94 -61.23
N ARG A 658 2.11 -3.28 -61.25
CA ARG A 658 0.99 -4.09 -61.74
C ARG A 658 -0.24 -3.92 -60.85
N ILE A 659 -0.04 -3.93 -59.53
CA ILE A 659 -1.11 -3.72 -58.54
C ILE A 659 -1.69 -2.31 -58.70
N PHE A 660 -0.84 -1.29 -58.77
CA PHE A 660 -1.27 0.11 -58.94
C PHE A 660 -2.03 0.35 -60.25
N TYR A 661 -1.59 -0.22 -61.38
CA TYR A 661 -2.32 -0.09 -62.64
C TYR A 661 -3.65 -0.85 -62.64
N ALA A 662 -3.74 -1.99 -61.95
CA ALA A 662 -5.01 -2.67 -61.76
C ALA A 662 -5.98 -1.81 -60.95
N PHE A 663 -5.48 -1.16 -59.89
CA PHE A 663 -6.25 -0.22 -59.08
C PHE A 663 -6.80 0.96 -59.89
N LEU A 664 -5.96 1.61 -60.71
CA LEU A 664 -6.42 2.71 -61.59
C LEU A 664 -7.50 2.25 -62.58
N LYS A 665 -7.40 1.02 -63.10
CA LYS A 665 -8.43 0.46 -63.99
C LYS A 665 -9.74 0.20 -63.25
N ALA A 666 -9.66 -0.31 -62.02
CA ALA A 666 -10.83 -0.52 -61.17
C ALA A 666 -11.58 0.80 -60.91
N LEU A 667 -10.85 1.84 -60.48
CA LEU A 667 -11.41 3.18 -60.24
C LEU A 667 -12.06 3.81 -61.48
N LYS A 668 -11.54 3.50 -62.67
CA LYS A 668 -12.06 4.04 -63.93
C LYS A 668 -13.38 3.40 -64.38
N ASN A 669 -13.59 2.12 -64.07
CA ASN A 669 -14.68 1.35 -64.65
C ASN A 669 -15.99 1.54 -63.85
N ASP A 670 -15.94 1.30 -62.55
CA ASP A 670 -17.09 1.38 -61.65
C ASP A 670 -16.61 1.49 -60.18
N PRO A 671 -16.18 2.68 -59.72
CA PRO A 671 -15.56 2.84 -58.42
C PRO A 671 -16.56 2.63 -57.26
N GLN A 672 -16.27 1.67 -56.39
CA GLN A 672 -16.98 1.44 -55.12
C GLN A 672 -16.44 2.36 -54.00
N ASP A 673 -17.14 2.44 -52.88
CA ASP A 673 -16.86 3.42 -51.80
C ASP A 673 -15.50 3.21 -51.12
N VAL A 674 -15.16 1.97 -50.72
CA VAL A 674 -13.89 1.67 -50.02
C VAL A 674 -12.67 1.92 -50.92
N PRO A 675 -12.63 1.48 -52.20
CA PRO A 675 -11.59 1.83 -53.15
C PRO A 675 -11.43 3.34 -53.36
N VAL A 676 -12.53 4.10 -53.35
CA VAL A 676 -12.49 5.56 -53.48
C VAL A 676 -11.82 6.21 -52.26
N ARG A 677 -12.22 5.82 -51.04
CA ARG A 677 -11.58 6.29 -49.80
C ARG A 677 -10.11 5.88 -49.74
N PHE A 678 -9.79 4.66 -50.13
CA PHE A 678 -8.41 4.19 -50.23
C PHE A 678 -7.61 5.00 -51.25
N ALA A 679 -8.18 5.36 -52.40
CA ALA A 679 -7.51 6.19 -53.41
C ALA A 679 -7.19 7.60 -52.89
N LEU A 680 -8.12 8.21 -52.15
CA LEU A 680 -7.90 9.50 -51.48
C LEU A 680 -6.76 9.40 -50.46
N PHE A 681 -6.79 8.37 -49.61
CA PHE A 681 -5.74 8.09 -48.63
C PHE A 681 -4.38 7.86 -49.31
N TYR A 682 -4.35 7.04 -50.35
CA TYR A 682 -3.15 6.71 -51.12
C TYR A 682 -2.53 7.96 -51.75
N ALA A 683 -3.37 8.82 -52.37
CA ALA A 683 -2.95 10.10 -52.95
C ALA A 683 -2.30 11.03 -51.90
N GLU A 684 -2.84 11.08 -50.69
CA GLU A 684 -2.27 11.85 -49.59
C GLU A 684 -0.93 11.28 -49.09
N LYS A 685 -0.79 9.95 -48.96
CA LYS A 685 0.47 9.33 -48.53
C LYS A 685 1.59 9.51 -49.55
N ILE A 686 1.32 9.32 -50.85
CA ILE A 686 2.32 9.57 -51.90
C ILE A 686 2.72 11.05 -51.97
N ARG A 687 1.78 12.00 -51.75
CA ARG A 687 2.10 13.43 -51.64
C ARG A 687 3.11 13.68 -50.51
N ASN A 688 2.90 13.10 -49.35
CA ASN A 688 3.82 13.25 -48.22
C ASN A 688 5.20 12.61 -48.51
N LYS A 689 5.25 11.51 -49.28
CA LYS A 689 6.50 10.88 -49.77
C LYS A 689 7.24 11.75 -50.79
N ALA A 690 6.53 12.49 -51.66
CA ALA A 690 7.13 13.43 -52.61
C ALA A 690 7.95 14.52 -51.92
N LYS A 691 7.60 14.92 -50.69
CA LYS A 691 8.39 15.86 -49.88
C LYS A 691 9.76 15.28 -49.48
N LYS A 692 9.91 13.95 -49.40
CA LYS A 692 11.08 13.27 -48.82
C LYS A 692 11.98 12.56 -49.85
N ASN A 693 11.46 12.11 -50.99
CA ASN A 693 12.20 11.28 -51.95
C ASN A 693 12.27 11.91 -53.35
N ARG A 694 13.46 12.40 -53.73
CA ARG A 694 13.69 13.30 -54.88
C ARG A 694 13.80 12.60 -56.23
N GLU A 695 14.22 11.33 -56.25
CA GLU A 695 14.45 10.57 -57.49
C GLU A 695 13.12 10.12 -58.14
N SER A 696 12.07 9.95 -57.35
CA SER A 696 10.74 9.50 -57.80
C SER A 696 9.69 10.63 -57.87
N PHE A 697 10.10 11.90 -57.74
CA PHE A 697 9.18 13.04 -57.68
C PHE A 697 8.18 13.08 -58.86
N PHE A 698 8.65 13.10 -60.10
CA PHE A 698 7.76 13.17 -61.28
C PHE A 698 6.85 11.95 -61.43
N GLN A 699 7.33 10.77 -61.02
CA GLN A 699 6.53 9.54 -60.99
C GLN A 699 5.38 9.71 -59.99
N ILE A 700 5.70 10.13 -58.75
CA ILE A 700 4.71 10.34 -57.69
C ILE A 700 3.66 11.38 -58.11
N ILE A 701 4.08 12.47 -58.73
CA ILE A 701 3.18 13.53 -59.23
C ILE A 701 2.27 13.02 -60.34
N SER A 702 2.81 12.26 -61.28
CA SER A 702 2.01 11.63 -62.33
C SER A 702 0.94 10.71 -61.74
N GLU A 703 1.32 9.85 -60.79
CA GLU A 703 0.42 8.88 -60.16
C GLU A 703 -0.67 9.57 -59.32
N MET A 704 -0.31 10.58 -58.54
CA MET A 704 -1.25 11.40 -57.77
C MET A 704 -2.24 12.13 -58.69
N THR A 705 -1.75 12.69 -59.79
CA THR A 705 -2.60 13.39 -60.77
C THR A 705 -3.60 12.43 -61.42
N GLU A 706 -3.18 11.22 -61.78
CA GLU A 706 -4.08 10.22 -62.36
C GLU A 706 -5.14 9.75 -61.37
N LEU A 707 -4.79 9.51 -60.10
CA LEU A 707 -5.76 9.21 -59.04
C LEU A 707 -6.80 10.34 -58.88
N LEU A 708 -6.33 11.58 -58.70
CA LEU A 708 -7.24 12.72 -58.48
C LEU A 708 -8.12 13.02 -59.70
N LYS A 709 -7.64 12.79 -60.93
CA LYS A 709 -8.45 12.93 -62.14
C LYS A 709 -9.60 11.94 -62.17
N LEU A 710 -9.33 10.67 -61.85
CA LEU A 710 -10.35 9.63 -61.78
C LEU A 710 -11.33 9.92 -60.64
N LEU A 711 -10.86 10.38 -59.48
CA LEU A 711 -11.74 10.72 -58.36
C LEU A 711 -12.63 11.93 -58.67
N ASN A 712 -12.13 12.96 -59.36
CA ASN A 712 -12.91 14.13 -59.72
C ASN A 712 -14.11 13.83 -60.64
N THR A 713 -14.12 12.70 -61.34
CA THR A 713 -15.29 12.28 -62.15
C THR A 713 -16.38 11.59 -61.34
N HIS A 714 -16.08 11.13 -60.12
CA HIS A 714 -16.97 10.29 -59.32
C HIS A 714 -17.29 10.85 -57.93
N GLU A 715 -16.43 11.70 -57.35
CA GLU A 715 -16.58 12.26 -56.01
C GLU A 715 -16.26 13.77 -55.99
N LYS A 716 -16.90 14.52 -55.08
CA LYS A 716 -16.68 15.96 -54.94
C LYS A 716 -15.43 16.22 -54.13
N LEU A 717 -14.31 16.45 -54.81
CA LEU A 717 -13.04 16.84 -54.18
C LEU A 717 -13.22 18.10 -53.31
N ASN A 718 -12.58 18.12 -52.14
CA ASN A 718 -12.51 19.31 -51.30
C ASN A 718 -11.59 20.39 -51.93
N GLU A 719 -11.68 21.64 -51.46
CA GLU A 719 -10.92 22.76 -52.05
C GLU A 719 -9.40 22.50 -52.08
N LYS A 720 -8.86 21.84 -51.05
CA LYS A 720 -7.45 21.47 -50.98
C LYS A 720 -7.07 20.42 -52.03
N GLN A 721 -7.91 19.41 -52.25
CA GLN A 721 -7.74 18.37 -53.26
C GLN A 721 -7.92 18.89 -54.69
N LYS A 722 -8.87 19.82 -54.91
CA LYS A 722 -9.03 20.52 -56.19
C LYS A 722 -7.78 21.31 -56.54
N VAL A 723 -7.24 22.07 -55.57
CA VAL A 723 -5.97 22.78 -55.73
C VAL A 723 -4.83 21.81 -56.07
N TYR A 724 -4.79 20.61 -55.46
CA TYR A 724 -3.80 19.59 -55.83
C TYR A 724 -3.97 19.04 -57.24
N LEU A 725 -5.19 18.81 -57.68
CA LEU A 725 -5.50 18.36 -59.04
C LEU A 725 -5.14 19.45 -60.08
N GLU A 726 -5.44 20.71 -59.77
CA GLU A 726 -5.16 21.87 -60.64
C GLU A 726 -3.67 22.23 -60.70
N CYS A 727 -2.96 22.11 -59.58
CA CYS A 727 -1.53 22.44 -59.49
C CYS A 727 -0.59 21.26 -59.78
N GLY A 728 -1.09 20.03 -59.74
CA GLY A 728 -0.31 18.81 -59.88
C GLY A 728 0.67 18.52 -58.74
N VAL A 729 1.00 19.46 -57.84
CA VAL A 729 1.95 19.28 -56.73
C VAL A 729 1.74 20.35 -55.64
N SER A 730 2.25 20.13 -54.41
CA SER A 730 2.46 21.23 -53.45
C SER A 730 3.62 22.13 -53.90
N ALA A 731 3.40 23.44 -53.97
CA ALA A 731 4.39 24.44 -54.37
C ALA A 731 5.76 24.25 -53.70
N GLU A 732 5.79 23.94 -52.40
CA GLU A 732 7.03 23.65 -51.62
C GLU A 732 7.90 22.52 -52.21
N SER A 733 7.29 21.47 -52.76
CA SER A 733 8.03 20.32 -53.31
C SER A 733 8.58 20.60 -54.70
N ILE A 734 7.84 21.37 -55.51
CA ILE A 734 8.37 21.89 -56.77
C ILE A 734 9.50 22.89 -56.48
N GLU A 735 9.32 23.79 -55.51
CA GLU A 735 10.34 24.75 -55.10
C GLU A 735 11.63 24.07 -54.66
N ALA A 736 11.57 23.04 -53.80
CA ALA A 736 12.73 22.28 -53.36
C ALA A 736 13.47 21.59 -54.52
N PHE A 737 12.74 20.98 -55.46
CA PHE A 737 13.31 20.36 -56.65
C PHE A 737 13.97 21.40 -57.58
N LEU A 738 13.26 22.51 -57.84
CA LEU A 738 13.73 23.56 -58.73
C LEU A 738 15.00 24.22 -58.18
N LEU A 739 15.04 24.51 -56.87
CA LEU A 739 16.19 25.18 -56.26
C LEU A 739 17.52 24.46 -56.52
N GLU A 740 17.58 23.14 -56.68
CA GLU A 740 18.86 22.41 -56.86
C GLU A 740 19.33 22.25 -58.32
N LYS A 741 18.48 22.56 -59.32
CA LYS A 741 18.86 22.51 -60.75
C LYS A 741 19.43 23.86 -61.22
N LYS A 742 20.49 23.79 -62.04
CA LYS A 742 21.19 24.98 -62.57
C LYS A 742 20.50 25.62 -63.78
N ASP A 743 19.66 24.85 -64.47
CA ASP A 743 18.99 25.19 -65.73
C ASP A 743 17.50 25.52 -65.54
N VAL A 744 17.05 25.71 -64.30
CA VAL A 744 15.62 25.94 -63.99
C VAL A 744 15.05 27.17 -64.65
N LEU A 745 15.77 28.29 -64.64
CA LEU A 745 15.28 29.52 -65.26
C LEU A 745 15.09 29.33 -66.77
N ASP A 746 16.01 28.63 -67.44
CA ASP A 746 15.88 28.34 -68.87
C ASP A 746 14.70 27.43 -69.16
N ILE A 747 14.47 26.40 -68.33
CA ILE A 747 13.33 25.51 -68.44
C ILE A 747 12.02 26.29 -68.23
N LEU A 748 11.90 27.05 -67.13
CA LEU A 748 10.71 27.83 -66.82
C LEU A 748 10.43 28.88 -67.89
N ASN A 749 11.46 29.59 -68.38
CA ASN A 749 11.31 30.57 -69.47
C ASN A 749 10.84 29.92 -70.76
N LYS A 750 11.40 28.77 -71.13
CA LYS A 750 11.00 28.03 -72.32
C LYS A 750 9.55 27.54 -72.19
N THR A 751 9.19 26.94 -71.05
CA THR A 751 7.82 26.46 -70.80
C THR A 751 6.81 27.62 -70.77
N LEU A 752 7.13 28.75 -70.14
CA LEU A 752 6.29 29.95 -70.12
C LEU A 752 6.16 30.63 -71.50
N SER A 753 7.09 30.36 -72.43
CA SER A 753 6.99 30.81 -73.82
C SER A 753 6.03 29.96 -74.67
N GLU A 754 5.84 28.70 -74.27
CA GLU A 754 4.91 27.77 -74.92
C GLU A 754 3.52 27.81 -74.27
N ILE A 755 3.47 28.03 -72.95
CA ILE A 755 2.26 28.10 -72.13
C ILE A 755 2.24 29.46 -71.43
N HIS A 756 1.85 30.49 -72.18
CA HIS A 756 1.74 31.84 -71.65
C HIS A 756 0.70 31.90 -70.52
N LEU A 757 0.96 32.78 -69.53
CA LEU A 757 0.03 33.14 -68.45
C LEU A 757 -0.31 32.03 -67.45
N ASN A 758 0.52 31.01 -67.26
CA ASN A 758 0.31 30.05 -66.17
C ASN A 758 0.73 30.67 -64.80
N PRO A 759 -0.21 30.96 -63.87
CA PRO A 759 0.11 31.68 -62.64
C PRO A 759 1.06 30.92 -61.70
N LEU A 760 0.97 29.59 -61.68
CA LEU A 760 1.84 28.73 -60.87
C LEU A 760 3.27 28.76 -61.39
N LEU A 761 3.49 28.65 -62.71
CA LEU A 761 4.84 28.71 -63.30
C LEU A 761 5.47 30.10 -63.13
N LEU A 762 4.67 31.16 -63.20
CA LEU A 762 5.09 32.53 -62.93
C LEU A 762 5.49 32.72 -61.46
N PHE A 763 4.67 32.22 -60.53
CA PHE A 763 4.97 32.22 -59.09
C PHE A 763 6.26 31.45 -58.77
N LEU A 764 6.40 30.22 -59.29
CA LEU A 764 7.59 29.38 -59.10
C LEU A 764 8.85 30.05 -59.66
N LYS A 765 8.74 30.76 -60.79
CA LYS A 765 9.85 31.53 -61.37
C LYS A 765 10.29 32.66 -60.44
N VAL A 766 9.35 33.48 -59.94
CA VAL A 766 9.66 34.58 -59.02
C VAL A 766 10.29 34.07 -57.74
N ASN A 767 9.71 33.03 -57.14
CA ASN A 767 10.23 32.46 -55.89
C ASN A 767 11.63 31.84 -56.08
N TYR A 768 11.88 31.14 -57.21
CA TYR A 768 13.22 30.65 -57.53
C TYR A 768 14.25 31.79 -57.61
N ILE A 769 13.92 32.89 -58.30
CA ILE A 769 14.79 34.07 -58.40
C ILE A 769 15.02 34.68 -57.02
N GLU A 770 14.00 34.76 -56.16
CA GLU A 770 14.13 35.31 -54.81
C GLU A 770 15.16 34.55 -53.98
N LYS A 771 15.05 33.22 -54.00
CA LYS A 771 15.88 32.33 -53.19
C LYS A 771 17.29 32.15 -53.75
N ARG A 772 17.49 32.18 -55.08
CA ARG A 772 18.80 31.94 -55.72
C ARG A 772 19.56 33.22 -56.09
N GLU A 773 18.84 34.24 -56.53
CA GLU A 773 19.42 35.48 -57.06
C GLU A 773 19.13 36.69 -56.15
N GLY A 774 18.22 36.54 -55.18
CA GLY A 774 17.93 37.50 -54.14
C GLY A 774 16.64 38.30 -54.39
N ILE A 775 16.06 38.80 -53.31
CA ILE A 775 14.75 39.46 -53.28
C ILE A 775 14.61 40.63 -54.26
N LYS A 776 15.71 41.34 -54.56
CA LYS A 776 15.69 42.49 -55.47
C LYS A 776 15.37 42.08 -56.90
N LEU A 777 16.00 41.02 -57.40
CA LEU A 777 15.76 40.51 -58.76
C LEU A 777 14.38 39.86 -58.86
N ALA A 778 13.94 39.20 -57.79
CA ALA A 778 12.58 38.65 -57.73
C ALA A 778 11.51 39.73 -57.80
N MET A 779 11.71 40.86 -57.11
CA MET A 779 10.80 42.01 -57.21
C MET A 779 10.77 42.63 -58.61
N GLU A 780 11.90 42.63 -59.32
CA GLU A 780 11.96 43.08 -60.71
C GLU A 780 11.18 42.15 -61.64
N GLU A 781 11.35 40.84 -61.49
CA GLU A 781 10.58 39.83 -62.23
C GLU A 781 9.08 39.92 -61.90
N LEU A 782 8.73 40.00 -60.61
CA LEU A 782 7.34 40.11 -60.15
C LEU A 782 6.66 41.37 -60.72
N ARG A 783 7.36 42.50 -60.82
CA ARG A 783 6.83 43.73 -61.45
C ARG A 783 6.56 43.58 -62.94
N GLN A 784 7.28 42.71 -63.64
CA GLN A 784 7.02 42.41 -65.04
C GLN A 784 5.83 41.45 -65.22
N ILE A 785 5.57 40.64 -64.20
CA ILE A 785 4.51 39.63 -64.19
C ILE A 785 3.17 40.19 -63.67
N LEU A 786 3.17 41.08 -62.68
CA LEU A 786 1.95 41.69 -62.10
C LEU A 786 1.03 42.43 -63.09
N PRO A 787 1.50 43.00 -64.22
CA PRO A 787 0.62 43.54 -65.25
C PRO A 787 -0.07 42.46 -66.10
N ILE A 788 0.34 41.19 -65.96
CA ILE A 788 -0.02 40.04 -66.78
C ILE A 788 -0.88 39.04 -65.97
N LEU A 789 -0.69 38.93 -64.65
CA LEU A 789 -1.58 38.27 -63.69
C LEU A 789 -2.83 39.13 -63.40
#